data_AF-A0A833AL95-F1
#
_entry.id   AF-A0A833AL95-F1
#
_cell.length_a   1.000
_cell.length_b   1.000
_cell.length_c   1.000
_cell.angle_alpha   90.00
_cell.angle_beta   90.00
_cell.angle_gamma   90.00
#
_symmetry.space_group_name_H-M   'P 1'
#
loop_
_entity.id
_entity.type
_entity.pdbx_description
1 polymer ?
#
loop_
_entity_poly.entity_id
_entity_poly.type
_entity_poly.pdbx_seq_one_letter_code
_entity_poly.pdbx_strand_id
1 'polypeptide(L)'
;MQNYFFEFVHWFNTATRILSLIGLFSVFLLPSLQAQDIVINEVMSSNGNTLADEKNDFPDWIELFNKSEKSIKLEGWLLSDNADELDKWAFPGIEIAPGAYSIIFASGTTNDHVVVEWETVIQSGDSCRYLNINEDIGNFWFNPRTNVDNWPRGKTGIGYGDNDDKTVVQDAKCIYLRQFFSIKDADAVAKLLLHIDYDDAFVAYLNGVEVARANVGTTGTPPAFDLSATRAREAEMYRGGDPELFDLDAFRNILFTGSNLLAIEVHNYGTSSSDMSIIPFLTIGYSQIGVAERNVAAQLNLPVSSLHTNFKIKTAGESVFLSDSQGHLVDSCQIRNLPTDISTGRYPDGTENWFYFENATPGTANKNDGYRTFSPSVQSTQTAGFYENAVTISLSTPGETAAIYYTLNGAPPTENATLYQSPIALSTTTVLKARSFQQGTLPGPILTRTFFIGEGSELPVLSLSTAPVNLWDEQSGIYVKGPNAEEAYPYFNANFWQDWERPAHIEFFEKNQQRVFSVGCGIKIFGGWSRGADQKSLSLFFRTQYGPSTLEYPIFPDLDIETFEALVLRNSGNDWSSTMIRDGMMGSLLASVDVDRQAFRPAVLYINGKYWGIHNIREKINKHLIASHHGTAPANIDLL
;
A
#
# COMPACT_ATOMS: atom_id res chain seq x y z
N MET A 1 9.91 -55.86 -77.41
CA MET A 1 10.62 -56.74 -76.47
C MET A 1 10.49 -56.14 -75.09
N GLN A 2 9.99 -56.93 -74.13
CA GLN A 2 10.24 -56.94 -72.67
C GLN A 2 10.89 -55.67 -72.07
N ASN A 3 10.27 -54.81 -71.24
CA ASN A 3 9.13 -54.89 -70.29
C ASN A 3 9.48 -55.43 -68.88
N TYR A 4 9.11 -54.65 -67.82
CA TYR A 4 9.25 -54.90 -66.35
C TYR A 4 10.69 -54.81 -65.78
N PHE A 5 11.07 -54.08 -64.70
CA PHE A 5 10.40 -53.41 -63.54
C PHE A 5 9.69 -54.36 -62.55
N PHE A 6 9.98 -54.25 -61.22
CA PHE A 6 9.62 -55.11 -60.05
C PHE A 6 10.88 -55.86 -59.50
N GLU A 7 11.06 -56.28 -58.24
CA GLU A 7 10.43 -56.15 -56.90
C GLU A 7 11.53 -56.55 -55.87
N PHE A 8 11.54 -56.33 -54.55
CA PHE A 8 10.60 -55.82 -53.53
C PHE A 8 9.46 -56.75 -53.05
N VAL A 9 9.77 -57.83 -52.31
CA VAL A 9 8.77 -58.64 -51.56
C VAL A 9 9.23 -58.94 -50.12
N HIS A 10 8.39 -58.57 -49.14
CA HIS A 10 8.45 -59.00 -47.74
C HIS A 10 8.01 -60.47 -47.56
N TRP A 11 8.70 -61.25 -46.71
CA TRP A 11 8.14 -62.05 -45.57
C TRP A 11 9.26 -62.95 -44.96
N PHE A 12 9.66 -62.79 -43.70
CA PHE A 12 9.11 -63.33 -42.43
C PHE A 12 9.76 -64.64 -41.94
N ASN A 13 10.25 -64.61 -40.68
CA ASN A 13 10.34 -65.69 -39.67
C ASN A 13 11.06 -67.02 -40.05
N THR A 14 11.81 -67.70 -39.17
CA THR A 14 11.77 -67.78 -37.69
C THR A 14 13.10 -68.36 -37.13
N ALA A 15 13.17 -68.58 -35.82
CA ALA A 15 14.13 -69.41 -35.05
C ALA A 15 15.48 -68.73 -34.68
N THR A 16 15.58 -68.03 -33.54
CA THR A 16 15.77 -68.53 -32.14
C THR A 16 17.15 -69.06 -31.77
N ARG A 17 17.81 -68.28 -30.89
CA ARG A 17 18.62 -68.70 -29.72
C ARG A 17 19.99 -69.39 -29.94
N ILE A 18 21.04 -68.57 -29.86
CA ILE A 18 22.13 -68.74 -28.87
C ILE A 18 22.34 -67.35 -28.24
N LEU A 19 21.82 -67.02 -27.06
CA LEU A 19 22.28 -67.35 -25.70
C LEU A 19 23.59 -66.67 -25.25
N SER A 20 23.40 -65.73 -24.30
CA SER A 20 24.25 -65.44 -23.13
C SER A 20 25.42 -64.45 -23.23
N LEU A 21 25.47 -63.54 -22.24
CA LEU A 21 26.48 -62.51 -21.94
C LEU A 21 26.69 -61.46 -23.07
N ILE A 22 26.08 -60.28 -23.00
CA ILE A 22 26.37 -59.23 -22.00
C ILE A 22 25.08 -58.49 -21.62
N GLY A 23 24.86 -58.32 -20.32
CA GLY A 23 23.87 -57.38 -19.81
C GLY A 23 24.45 -56.64 -18.61
N LEU A 24 24.63 -55.33 -18.73
CA LEU A 24 24.73 -54.41 -17.59
C LEU A 24 24.52 -52.95 -18.03
N PHE A 25 23.41 -52.38 -17.56
CA PHE A 25 23.24 -50.96 -17.24
C PHE A 25 23.45 -49.92 -18.36
N SER A 26 22.53 -49.89 -19.32
CA SER A 26 22.07 -48.59 -19.86
C SER A 26 21.10 -47.97 -18.87
N VAL A 27 21.61 -47.19 -17.90
CA VAL A 27 20.76 -46.33 -17.08
C VAL A 27 20.23 -45.22 -17.99
N PHE A 28 18.95 -45.29 -18.33
CA PHE A 28 18.23 -44.10 -18.76
C PHE A 28 18.19 -43.14 -17.58
N LEU A 29 19.12 -42.19 -17.55
CA LEU A 29 18.94 -40.91 -16.87
C LEU A 29 17.79 -40.19 -17.57
N LEU A 30 16.56 -40.60 -17.26
CA LEU A 30 15.42 -39.71 -17.37
C LEU A 30 15.78 -38.50 -16.50
N PRO A 31 15.83 -37.27 -17.06
CA PRO A 31 15.87 -36.11 -16.20
C PRO A 31 14.63 -36.18 -15.33
N SER A 32 14.83 -36.18 -14.01
CA SER A 32 13.72 -35.89 -13.12
C SER A 32 13.26 -34.48 -13.47
N LEU A 33 12.12 -34.37 -14.15
CA LEU A 33 11.29 -33.18 -14.10
C LEU A 33 10.99 -32.97 -12.62
N GLN A 34 11.80 -32.16 -11.94
CA GLN A 34 11.39 -31.62 -10.66
C GLN A 34 10.17 -30.77 -10.98
N ALA A 35 9.02 -31.16 -10.43
CA ALA A 35 7.87 -30.29 -10.46
C ALA A 35 8.30 -29.00 -9.75
N GLN A 36 8.11 -27.88 -10.42
CA GLN A 36 8.38 -26.57 -9.86
C GLN A 36 7.46 -26.36 -8.66
N ASP A 37 7.98 -26.49 -7.44
CA ASP A 37 7.15 -26.58 -6.24
C ASP A 37 6.57 -25.21 -5.81
N ILE A 38 7.32 -24.12 -6.02
CA ILE A 38 6.87 -22.74 -5.77
C ILE A 38 6.64 -22.02 -7.10
N VAL A 39 5.51 -21.32 -7.19
CA VAL A 39 5.04 -20.61 -8.38
C VAL A 39 4.48 -19.24 -8.00
N ILE A 40 4.62 -18.26 -8.88
CA ILE A 40 3.87 -17.00 -8.82
C ILE A 40 2.43 -17.32 -9.19
N ASN A 41 1.50 -17.12 -8.27
CA ASN A 41 0.12 -17.61 -8.39
C ASN A 41 -0.88 -16.53 -8.82
N GLU A 42 -0.79 -15.35 -8.21
CA GLU A 42 -1.65 -14.20 -8.51
C GLU A 42 -0.82 -12.91 -8.36
N VAL A 43 -1.07 -11.90 -9.20
CA VAL A 43 -0.33 -10.62 -9.19
C VAL A 43 -1.26 -9.46 -9.52
N MET A 44 -1.13 -8.35 -8.80
CA MET A 44 -1.84 -7.09 -9.05
C MET A 44 -0.84 -5.94 -9.16
N SER A 45 -0.78 -5.30 -10.33
CA SER A 45 0.12 -4.17 -10.64
C SER A 45 -0.57 -2.79 -10.64
N SER A 46 -1.74 -2.73 -10.01
CA SER A 46 -2.44 -1.51 -9.67
C SER A 46 -3.49 -1.82 -8.61
N ASN A 47 -3.08 -1.70 -7.35
CA ASN A 47 -3.95 -1.91 -6.20
C ASN A 47 -4.54 -0.55 -5.76
N GLY A 48 -5.87 -0.44 -5.75
CA GLY A 48 -6.58 0.80 -5.38
C GLY A 48 -7.40 0.66 -4.10
N ASN A 49 -7.97 -0.52 -3.86
CA ASN A 49 -8.70 -0.84 -2.63
C ASN A 49 -8.64 -2.32 -2.24
N THR A 50 -8.03 -3.18 -3.06
CA THR A 50 -8.14 -4.64 -2.92
C THR A 50 -7.45 -5.18 -1.68
N LEU A 51 -6.21 -4.77 -1.42
CA LEU A 51 -5.41 -5.28 -0.30
C LEU A 51 -4.55 -4.18 0.31
N ALA A 52 -4.84 -3.77 1.54
CA ALA A 52 -4.02 -2.81 2.26
C ALA A 52 -2.77 -3.48 2.89
N ASP A 53 -1.66 -2.75 2.98
CA ASP A 53 -0.48 -3.13 3.76
C ASP A 53 -0.63 -2.74 5.25
N GLU A 54 0.42 -2.98 6.06
CA GLU A 54 0.39 -2.65 7.51
C GLU A 54 0.30 -1.14 7.82
N LYS A 55 0.45 -0.27 6.81
CA LYS A 55 0.35 1.20 6.91
C LYS A 55 -1.00 1.71 6.37
N ASN A 56 -1.88 0.81 5.93
CA ASN A 56 -3.12 1.11 5.22
C ASN A 56 -2.88 1.87 3.88
N ASP A 57 -1.71 1.66 3.28
CA ASP A 57 -1.45 1.98 1.87
C ASP A 57 -1.84 0.79 0.98
N PHE A 58 -1.91 1.00 -0.34
CA PHE A 58 -2.25 -0.04 -1.32
C PHE A 58 -1.10 -0.24 -2.34
N PRO A 59 0.02 -0.91 -1.96
CA PRO A 59 1.06 -1.24 -2.92
C PRO A 59 0.61 -2.32 -3.90
N ASP A 60 1.28 -2.41 -5.05
CA ASP A 60 1.19 -3.57 -5.93
C ASP A 60 1.61 -4.84 -5.16
N TRP A 61 1.13 -6.02 -5.53
CA TRP A 61 1.45 -7.25 -4.82
C TRP A 61 1.58 -8.47 -5.72
N ILE A 62 2.39 -9.42 -5.24
CA ILE A 62 2.74 -10.70 -5.85
C ILE A 62 2.38 -11.79 -4.82
N GLU A 63 1.61 -12.78 -5.23
CA GLU A 63 1.35 -13.98 -4.44
C GLU A 63 2.20 -15.15 -4.95
N LEU A 64 2.86 -15.85 -4.03
CA LEU A 64 3.43 -17.17 -4.28
C LEU A 64 2.54 -18.28 -3.71
N PHE A 65 2.49 -19.41 -4.40
CA PHE A 65 1.80 -20.63 -3.95
C PHE A 65 2.79 -21.80 -3.88
N ASN A 66 2.69 -22.60 -2.82
CA ASN A 66 3.40 -23.87 -2.72
C ASN A 66 2.51 -25.03 -3.14
N LYS A 67 2.74 -25.56 -4.35
CA LYS A 67 1.95 -26.67 -4.92
C LYS A 67 2.46 -28.05 -4.54
N SER A 68 3.47 -28.13 -3.66
CA SER A 68 4.08 -29.39 -3.22
C SER A 68 3.48 -29.91 -1.91
N GLU A 69 3.75 -31.18 -1.62
CA GLU A 69 3.35 -31.87 -0.39
C GLU A 69 4.30 -31.59 0.80
N LYS A 70 5.20 -30.60 0.69
CA LYS A 70 6.22 -30.28 1.71
C LYS A 70 6.29 -28.78 1.95
N SER A 71 6.61 -28.37 3.17
CA SER A 71 6.98 -26.98 3.42
C SER A 71 8.29 -26.63 2.71
N ILE A 72 8.40 -25.41 2.21
CA ILE A 72 9.57 -24.92 1.48
C ILE A 72 10.04 -23.61 2.10
N LYS A 73 11.32 -23.58 2.48
CA LYS A 73 12.01 -22.37 2.93
C LYS A 73 12.45 -21.56 1.73
N LEU A 74 12.15 -20.26 1.74
CA LEU A 74 12.56 -19.33 0.68
C LEU A 74 13.87 -18.60 0.98
N GLU A 75 14.58 -18.96 2.06
CA GLU A 75 15.89 -18.37 2.36
C GLU A 75 16.84 -18.44 1.14
N GLY A 76 17.30 -17.27 0.69
CA GLY A 76 18.18 -17.12 -0.48
C GLY A 76 17.47 -17.14 -1.85
N TRP A 77 16.16 -17.39 -1.93
CA TRP A 77 15.39 -17.21 -3.17
C TRP A 77 15.28 -15.72 -3.51
N LEU A 78 14.99 -15.41 -4.78
CA LEU A 78 15.05 -14.06 -5.33
C LEU A 78 13.77 -13.69 -6.10
N LEU A 79 13.33 -12.43 -5.99
CA LEU A 79 12.36 -11.79 -6.88
C LEU A 79 12.99 -10.64 -7.66
N SER A 80 12.52 -10.41 -8.88
CA SER A 80 12.87 -9.24 -9.69
C SER A 80 11.75 -8.85 -10.68
N ASP A 81 11.66 -7.56 -11.01
CA ASP A 81 10.94 -6.98 -12.16
C ASP A 81 11.81 -6.84 -13.42
N ASN A 82 13.09 -7.21 -13.34
CA ASN A 82 14.10 -6.99 -14.37
C ASN A 82 14.69 -8.31 -14.90
N ALA A 83 14.56 -8.54 -16.21
CA ALA A 83 15.08 -9.75 -16.85
C ALA A 83 16.62 -9.82 -16.90
N ASP A 84 17.30 -8.67 -16.84
CA ASP A 84 18.76 -8.56 -16.88
C ASP A 84 19.42 -8.60 -15.48
N GLU A 85 18.62 -8.64 -14.42
CA GLU A 85 19.03 -8.52 -13.01
C GLU A 85 18.06 -9.34 -12.13
N LEU A 86 18.26 -10.65 -12.02
CA LEU A 86 17.31 -11.56 -11.36
C LEU A 86 17.41 -11.56 -9.81
N ASP A 87 18.36 -10.82 -9.24
CA ASP A 87 18.75 -10.81 -7.82
C ASP A 87 18.36 -9.52 -7.07
N LYS A 88 17.43 -8.72 -7.61
CA LYS A 88 17.01 -7.43 -7.05
C LYS A 88 16.53 -7.49 -5.60
N TRP A 89 15.76 -8.52 -5.22
CA TRP A 89 15.26 -8.67 -3.85
C TRP A 89 15.35 -10.13 -3.40
N ALA A 90 15.95 -10.36 -2.23
CA ALA A 90 16.06 -11.68 -1.63
C ALA A 90 14.97 -11.90 -0.58
N PHE A 91 14.39 -13.10 -0.56
CA PHE A 91 13.46 -13.50 0.50
C PHE A 91 14.18 -13.63 1.85
N PRO A 92 13.55 -13.18 2.96
CA PRO A 92 13.99 -13.54 4.30
C PRO A 92 13.74 -15.04 4.57
N GLY A 93 14.13 -15.52 5.75
CA GLY A 93 14.02 -16.92 6.18
C GLY A 93 12.60 -17.43 6.44
N ILE A 94 11.62 -17.10 5.58
CA ILE A 94 10.24 -17.58 5.63
C ILE A 94 10.09 -19.01 5.08
N GLU A 95 9.02 -19.68 5.48
CA GLU A 95 8.64 -21.02 5.06
C GLU A 95 7.17 -21.02 4.60
N ILE A 96 6.90 -21.51 3.38
CA ILE A 96 5.54 -21.68 2.87
C ILE A 96 5.15 -23.16 3.04
N ALA A 97 4.09 -23.41 3.82
CA ALA A 97 3.55 -24.76 4.07
C ALA A 97 2.92 -25.39 2.80
N PRO A 98 2.70 -26.72 2.76
CA PRO A 98 2.02 -27.39 1.63
C PRO A 98 0.66 -26.76 1.35
N GLY A 99 0.40 -26.37 0.10
CA GLY A 99 -0.87 -25.76 -0.32
C GLY A 99 -1.14 -24.37 0.27
N ALA A 100 -0.14 -23.71 0.86
CA ALA A 100 -0.26 -22.36 1.41
C ALA A 100 0.24 -21.28 0.42
N TYR A 101 -0.13 -20.04 0.72
CA TYR A 101 0.15 -18.85 -0.06
C TYR A 101 1.07 -17.90 0.74
N SER A 102 1.82 -17.04 0.04
CA SER A 102 2.58 -15.95 0.65
C SER A 102 2.44 -14.70 -0.22
N ILE A 103 2.11 -13.57 0.41
CA ILE A 103 1.91 -12.28 -0.26
C ILE A 103 3.15 -11.41 -0.05
N ILE A 104 3.61 -10.78 -1.13
CA ILE A 104 4.73 -9.86 -1.17
C ILE A 104 4.27 -8.55 -1.83
N PHE A 105 4.33 -7.44 -1.13
CA PHE A 105 4.05 -6.11 -1.67
C PHE A 105 5.25 -5.59 -2.49
N ALA A 106 5.04 -5.34 -3.78
CA ALA A 106 5.97 -4.63 -4.64
C ALA A 106 5.84 -3.12 -4.40
N SER A 107 6.39 -2.65 -3.28
CA SER A 107 6.19 -1.29 -2.76
C SER A 107 7.30 -0.29 -3.07
N GLY A 108 8.45 -0.74 -3.59
CA GLY A 108 9.62 0.11 -3.81
C GLY A 108 10.41 0.45 -2.55
N THR A 109 10.09 -0.17 -1.41
CA THR A 109 10.74 0.04 -0.11
C THR A 109 10.91 -1.29 0.58
N THR A 110 12.12 -1.70 0.96
CA THR A 110 12.30 -2.88 1.80
C THR A 110 11.88 -2.59 3.23
N ASN A 111 11.08 -3.50 3.79
CA ASN A 111 10.98 -3.63 5.25
C ASN A 111 12.19 -4.48 5.69
N ASP A 112 13.29 -3.86 6.10
CA ASP A 112 14.53 -4.56 6.51
C ASP A 112 14.36 -5.41 7.80
N HIS A 113 13.15 -5.42 8.37
CA HIS A 113 12.79 -6.02 9.66
C HIS A 113 11.44 -6.77 9.59
N VAL A 114 11.26 -7.60 8.56
CA VAL A 114 10.12 -8.52 8.49
C VAL A 114 10.14 -9.44 9.71
N VAL A 115 9.02 -9.51 10.42
CA VAL A 115 8.80 -10.47 11.50
C VAL A 115 8.22 -11.76 10.91
N VAL A 116 8.99 -12.84 11.01
CA VAL A 116 8.60 -14.18 10.52
C VAL A 116 8.14 -15.10 11.66
N GLU A 117 8.46 -14.75 12.91
CA GLU A 117 8.11 -15.51 14.11
C GLU A 117 7.93 -14.53 15.30
N TRP A 118 6.95 -14.78 16.16
CA TRP A 118 6.63 -13.95 17.32
C TRP A 118 6.72 -14.73 18.64
N GLU A 119 7.29 -14.10 19.66
CA GLU A 119 7.42 -14.66 21.01
C GLU A 119 6.95 -13.67 22.08
N THR A 120 6.12 -14.09 23.02
CA THR A 120 5.85 -13.30 24.22
C THR A 120 6.78 -13.74 25.36
N VAL A 121 7.90 -13.03 25.52
CA VAL A 121 8.97 -13.34 26.49
C VAL A 121 8.60 -13.02 27.94
N ILE A 122 7.67 -12.07 28.15
CA ILE A 122 7.03 -11.79 29.45
C ILE A 122 5.52 -11.72 29.22
N GLN A 123 4.74 -12.40 30.04
CA GLN A 123 3.26 -12.33 30.05
C GLN A 123 2.71 -12.37 31.49
N SER A 124 1.41 -12.16 31.67
CA SER A 124 0.69 -12.39 32.94
C SER A 124 0.93 -13.81 33.50
N GLY A 125 1.24 -13.91 34.79
CA GLY A 125 1.49 -15.18 35.49
C GLY A 125 2.96 -15.62 35.61
N ASP A 126 3.89 -14.96 34.91
CA ASP A 126 5.34 -15.22 34.97
C ASP A 126 5.95 -14.78 36.33
N SER A 127 7.01 -15.45 36.81
CA SER A 127 7.55 -15.19 38.15
C SER A 127 8.51 -14.00 38.22
N CYS A 128 8.08 -12.97 38.93
CA CYS A 128 8.77 -11.69 39.08
C CYS A 128 9.26 -11.44 40.52
N ARG A 129 10.11 -10.41 40.68
CA ARG A 129 10.32 -9.70 41.96
C ARG A 129 9.44 -8.47 41.96
N TYR A 130 8.89 -8.10 43.12
CA TYR A 130 8.14 -6.86 43.27
C TYR A 130 8.41 -6.19 44.62
N LEU A 131 8.13 -4.90 44.73
CA LEU A 131 8.16 -4.18 46.00
C LEU A 131 6.95 -3.24 46.07
N ASN A 132 6.14 -3.43 47.09
CA ASN A 132 5.08 -2.52 47.50
C ASN A 132 5.60 -1.81 48.76
N ILE A 133 5.97 -0.53 48.63
CA ILE A 133 6.53 0.27 49.72
C ILE A 133 6.25 1.76 49.49
N ASN A 134 6.07 2.51 50.57
CA ASN A 134 5.83 3.96 50.55
C ASN A 134 7.07 4.72 51.06
N GLU A 135 8.26 4.38 50.56
CA GLU A 135 9.53 5.07 50.85
C GLU A 135 10.44 5.13 49.61
N ASP A 136 11.35 6.10 49.57
CA ASP A 136 12.32 6.26 48.48
C ASP A 136 13.41 5.17 48.51
N ILE A 137 13.43 4.35 47.45
CA ILE A 137 14.41 3.27 47.26
C ILE A 137 15.60 3.67 46.36
N GLY A 138 15.59 4.90 45.83
CA GLY A 138 16.63 5.47 44.96
C GLY A 138 16.67 4.91 43.54
N ASN A 139 17.20 5.71 42.62
CA ASN A 139 17.17 5.47 41.16
C ASN A 139 18.21 4.44 40.65
N PHE A 140 18.31 3.30 41.35
CA PHE A 140 19.18 2.17 40.97
C PHE A 140 18.42 0.86 40.78
N TRP A 141 17.15 0.78 41.22
CA TRP A 141 16.39 -0.47 41.25
C TRP A 141 16.16 -1.06 39.85
N PHE A 142 16.03 -0.23 38.81
CA PHE A 142 15.87 -0.66 37.41
C PHE A 142 17.18 -1.14 36.73
N ASN A 143 18.34 -1.04 37.38
CA ASN A 143 19.60 -1.55 36.82
C ASN A 143 19.68 -3.09 36.98
N PRO A 144 20.02 -3.85 35.92
CA PRO A 144 20.17 -5.31 35.98
C PRO A 144 21.12 -5.82 37.08
N ARG A 145 22.14 -5.04 37.45
CA ARG A 145 23.15 -5.41 38.45
C ARG A 145 22.73 -5.14 39.90
N THR A 146 21.63 -4.42 40.13
CA THR A 146 21.17 -4.09 41.49
C THR A 146 20.54 -5.32 42.13
N ASN A 147 21.14 -5.78 43.24
CA ASN A 147 20.66 -6.90 44.03
C ASN A 147 19.33 -6.54 44.72
N VAL A 148 18.29 -7.34 44.48
CA VAL A 148 16.94 -7.24 45.06
C VAL A 148 16.46 -8.60 45.59
N ASP A 149 17.38 -9.45 46.07
CA ASP A 149 17.00 -10.79 46.56
C ASP A 149 16.10 -10.77 47.80
N ASN A 150 16.12 -9.64 48.54
CA ASN A 150 15.23 -9.31 49.64
C ASN A 150 13.81 -8.93 49.21
N TRP A 151 13.56 -8.60 47.94
CA TRP A 151 12.21 -8.31 47.44
C TRP A 151 11.37 -9.60 47.40
N PRO A 152 10.08 -9.59 47.77
CA PRO A 152 9.21 -10.74 47.60
C PRO A 152 9.14 -11.22 46.14
N ARG A 153 8.82 -12.51 45.97
CA ARG A 153 8.50 -13.08 44.65
C ARG A 153 6.99 -13.11 44.47
N GLY A 154 6.55 -12.73 43.27
CA GLY A 154 5.16 -12.81 42.86
C GLY A 154 5.04 -13.44 41.47
N LYS A 155 3.87 -13.25 40.90
CA LYS A 155 3.54 -13.41 39.49
C LYS A 155 3.16 -12.07 38.87
N THR A 156 3.55 -11.81 37.64
CA THR A 156 3.11 -10.65 36.83
C THR A 156 1.58 -10.59 36.70
N GLY A 157 1.01 -9.39 36.63
CA GLY A 157 -0.35 -9.11 37.09
C GLY A 157 -0.32 -8.89 38.60
N ILE A 158 0.08 -7.69 39.02
CA ILE A 158 0.21 -7.28 40.43
C ILE A 158 -0.71 -6.09 40.70
N GLY A 159 -1.43 -6.14 41.82
CA GLY A 159 -2.43 -5.12 42.07
C GLY A 159 -3.40 -5.44 43.20
N TYR A 160 -4.57 -4.80 43.18
CA TYR A 160 -5.70 -5.04 44.08
C TYR A 160 -7.00 -4.45 43.50
N GLY A 161 -8.14 -4.87 44.06
CA GLY A 161 -9.46 -4.25 43.81
C GLY A 161 -10.28 -4.89 42.68
N ASP A 162 -9.66 -5.18 41.54
CA ASP A 162 -10.32 -5.68 40.32
C ASP A 162 -10.64 -7.20 40.32
N ASN A 163 -9.83 -8.01 41.01
CA ASN A 163 -9.83 -9.48 41.05
C ASN A 163 -9.29 -10.19 39.79
N ASP A 164 -8.50 -9.53 38.95
CA ASP A 164 -7.83 -10.19 37.81
C ASP A 164 -6.35 -10.53 38.06
N ASP A 165 -5.74 -9.89 39.06
CA ASP A 165 -4.33 -10.07 39.45
C ASP A 165 -3.91 -11.51 39.77
N LYS A 166 -2.63 -11.78 39.50
CA LYS A 166 -1.95 -13.01 39.92
C LYS A 166 -1.16 -12.84 41.22
N THR A 167 -0.89 -11.59 41.63
CA THR A 167 -0.33 -11.20 42.92
C THR A 167 -1.14 -10.06 43.52
N VAL A 168 -2.08 -10.38 44.39
CA VAL A 168 -2.82 -9.37 45.14
C VAL A 168 -1.94 -8.79 46.25
N VAL A 169 -1.85 -7.46 46.32
CA VAL A 169 -1.08 -6.72 47.33
C VAL A 169 -1.99 -5.83 48.20
N GLN A 170 -1.41 -4.95 49.03
CA GLN A 170 -2.16 -3.97 49.82
C GLN A 170 -2.16 -2.60 49.11
N ASP A 171 -3.11 -1.72 49.47
CA ASP A 171 -3.19 -0.34 48.98
C ASP A 171 -1.83 0.37 49.07
N ALA A 172 -1.40 0.94 47.95
CA ALA A 172 -0.04 1.46 47.76
C ALA A 172 -0.06 2.70 46.87
N LYS A 173 0.82 3.66 47.15
CA LYS A 173 0.99 4.79 46.24
C LYS A 173 1.71 4.38 44.95
N CYS A 174 2.66 3.46 45.09
CA CYS A 174 3.54 2.99 44.03
C CYS A 174 3.87 1.50 44.21
N ILE A 175 4.01 0.77 43.11
CA ILE A 175 4.54 -0.60 43.10
C ILE A 175 5.69 -0.71 42.09
N TYR A 176 6.79 -1.31 42.53
CA TYR A 176 7.93 -1.66 41.69
C TYR A 176 7.86 -3.13 41.26
N LEU A 177 8.12 -3.39 39.98
CA LEU A 177 8.15 -4.72 39.36
C LEU A 177 9.50 -4.94 38.66
N ARG A 178 10.08 -6.13 38.79
CA ARG A 178 11.27 -6.56 38.06
C ARG A 178 11.10 -7.99 37.54
N GLN A 179 11.19 -8.15 36.23
CA GLN A 179 11.14 -9.44 35.54
C GLN A 179 12.39 -9.63 34.69
N PHE A 180 13.16 -10.68 34.98
CA PHE A 180 14.19 -11.15 34.05
C PHE A 180 13.57 -12.10 33.02
N PHE A 181 14.04 -12.01 31.78
CA PHE A 181 13.67 -12.86 30.66
C PHE A 181 14.91 -13.24 29.86
N SER A 182 14.80 -14.22 28.98
CA SER A 182 15.91 -14.67 28.12
C SER A 182 15.57 -14.41 26.66
N ILE A 183 16.59 -14.09 25.86
CA ILE A 183 16.52 -14.06 24.39
C ILE A 183 17.53 -15.08 23.86
N LYS A 184 17.11 -15.92 22.92
CA LYS A 184 17.97 -16.96 22.33
C LYS A 184 18.99 -16.39 21.35
N ASP A 185 18.57 -15.42 20.54
CA ASP A 185 19.43 -14.67 19.62
C ASP A 185 18.95 -13.22 19.51
N ALA A 186 19.78 -12.27 19.95
CA ALA A 186 19.48 -10.85 19.87
C ALA A 186 19.70 -10.26 18.45
N ASP A 187 20.55 -10.87 17.63
CA ASP A 187 20.82 -10.39 16.26
C ASP A 187 19.63 -10.71 15.33
N ALA A 188 18.78 -11.67 15.72
CA ALA A 188 17.55 -12.03 15.02
C ALA A 188 16.34 -11.12 15.36
N VAL A 189 16.48 -10.13 16.26
CA VAL A 189 15.34 -9.31 16.73
C VAL A 189 14.92 -8.27 15.66
N ALA A 190 13.77 -8.51 15.04
CA ALA A 190 13.16 -7.65 14.03
C ALA A 190 12.21 -6.60 14.62
N LYS A 191 11.49 -6.92 15.71
CA LYS A 191 10.52 -6.01 16.34
C LYS A 191 10.49 -6.19 17.85
N LEU A 192 10.22 -5.11 18.59
CA LEU A 192 10.04 -5.14 20.05
C LEU A 192 8.80 -4.34 20.45
N LEU A 193 7.86 -4.99 21.14
CA LEU A 193 6.58 -4.41 21.56
C LEU A 193 6.35 -4.63 23.05
N LEU A 194 5.86 -3.60 23.75
CA LEU A 194 5.30 -3.73 25.10
C LEU A 194 3.80 -3.48 25.00
N HIS A 195 2.99 -4.52 25.22
CA HIS A 195 1.58 -4.33 25.55
C HIS A 195 1.48 -4.28 27.07
N ILE A 196 0.72 -3.35 27.61
CA ILE A 196 0.58 -3.21 29.06
C ILE A 196 -0.81 -2.75 29.42
N ASP A 197 -1.48 -3.54 30.26
CA ASP A 197 -2.62 -3.03 31.01
C ASP A 197 -2.14 -2.55 32.37
N TYR A 198 -2.65 -1.40 32.79
CA TYR A 198 -2.20 -0.70 33.97
C TYR A 198 -3.33 0.15 34.53
N ASP A 199 -3.28 0.42 35.83
CA ASP A 199 -4.11 1.46 36.43
C ASP A 199 -3.30 2.74 36.63
N ASP A 200 -3.99 3.86 36.44
CA ASP A 200 -3.52 5.24 36.47
C ASP A 200 -2.28 5.55 35.61
N ALA A 201 -1.06 5.18 36.03
CA ALA A 201 0.18 5.57 35.36
C ALA A 201 1.34 4.59 35.55
N PHE A 202 2.25 4.51 34.58
CA PHE A 202 3.48 3.71 34.69
C PHE A 202 4.70 4.36 34.02
N VAL A 203 5.89 3.89 34.41
CA VAL A 203 7.13 4.01 33.64
C VAL A 203 7.84 2.66 33.57
N ALA A 204 8.38 2.31 32.40
CA ALA A 204 9.04 1.05 32.14
C ALA A 204 10.48 1.26 31.65
N TYR A 205 11.38 0.44 32.17
CA TYR A 205 12.80 0.43 31.85
C TYR A 205 13.23 -0.96 31.33
N LEU A 206 13.97 -0.97 30.23
CA LEU A 206 14.57 -2.17 29.66
C LEU A 206 16.09 -2.08 29.84
N ASN A 207 16.69 -3.08 30.49
CA ASN A 207 18.12 -3.13 30.81
C ASN A 207 18.69 -1.85 31.48
N GLY A 208 17.83 -1.06 32.13
CA GLY A 208 18.16 0.19 32.82
C GLY A 208 17.97 1.48 32.01
N VAL A 209 17.42 1.40 30.78
CA VAL A 209 17.04 2.55 29.94
C VAL A 209 15.52 2.72 29.98
N GLU A 210 15.02 3.94 30.13
CA GLU A 210 13.57 4.24 30.03
C GLU A 210 13.09 3.98 28.60
N VAL A 211 12.07 3.13 28.43
CA VAL A 211 11.56 2.72 27.10
C VAL A 211 10.09 3.06 26.87
N ALA A 212 9.27 3.11 27.93
CA ALA A 212 7.87 3.51 27.83
C ALA A 212 7.43 4.22 29.12
N ARG A 213 6.43 5.10 28.99
CA ARG A 213 5.87 5.88 30.08
C ARG A 213 4.47 6.32 29.71
N ALA A 214 3.54 6.25 30.65
CA ALA A 214 2.24 6.87 30.53
C ALA A 214 1.86 7.59 31.83
N ASN A 215 1.32 8.81 31.69
CA ASN A 215 0.59 9.52 32.73
C ASN A 215 1.35 9.89 34.04
N VAL A 216 2.66 9.63 34.17
CA VAL A 216 3.47 10.06 35.33
C VAL A 216 4.77 10.78 34.94
N GLY A 217 5.10 11.86 35.66
CA GLY A 217 6.40 12.52 35.63
C GLY A 217 6.81 13.12 34.28
N THR A 218 8.13 13.21 34.05
CA THR A 218 8.75 13.78 32.85
C THR A 218 9.76 12.79 32.28
N THR A 219 9.73 12.56 30.96
CA THR A 219 10.63 11.65 30.25
C THR A 219 12.11 11.86 30.60
N GLY A 220 12.83 10.78 30.86
CA GLY A 220 14.25 10.80 31.25
C GLY A 220 14.51 11.20 32.70
N THR A 221 13.46 11.54 33.46
CA THR A 221 13.53 11.72 34.93
C THR A 221 12.70 10.62 35.59
N PRO A 222 13.31 9.69 36.34
CA PRO A 222 12.56 8.71 37.12
C PRO A 222 11.55 9.42 38.05
N PRO A 223 10.29 8.97 38.11
CA PRO A 223 9.35 9.40 39.13
C PRO A 223 9.91 9.28 40.55
N ALA A 224 9.36 10.06 41.47
CA ALA A 224 9.49 9.78 42.90
C ALA A 224 8.34 8.85 43.32
N PHE A 225 8.58 7.96 44.29
CA PHE A 225 7.60 6.98 44.77
C PHE A 225 6.26 7.60 45.23
N ASP A 226 6.27 8.87 45.66
CA ASP A 226 5.10 9.62 46.14
C ASP A 226 4.40 10.45 45.05
N LEU A 227 4.95 10.49 43.83
CA LEU A 227 4.38 11.22 42.71
C LEU A 227 3.03 10.59 42.28
N SER A 228 2.02 11.44 42.07
CA SER A 228 0.74 11.03 41.48
C SER A 228 0.83 10.88 39.96
N ALA A 229 -0.01 9.99 39.43
CA ALA A 229 -0.47 10.11 38.05
C ALA A 229 -1.08 11.49 37.76
N THR A 230 -1.08 11.91 36.49
CA THR A 230 -1.49 13.26 36.07
C THR A 230 -3.02 13.37 35.89
N ARG A 231 -3.67 12.25 35.57
CA ARG A 231 -5.13 12.03 35.54
C ARG A 231 -5.45 10.63 36.06
N ALA A 232 -6.71 10.35 36.35
CA ALA A 232 -7.17 8.97 36.58
C ALA A 232 -7.26 8.17 35.26
N ARG A 233 -6.97 6.86 35.25
CA ARG A 233 -7.14 5.95 34.09
C ARG A 233 -7.19 4.48 34.52
N GLU A 234 -8.37 3.89 34.49
CA GLU A 234 -8.62 2.47 34.80
C GLU A 234 -7.82 1.49 33.93
N ALA A 235 -7.54 0.29 34.46
CA ALA A 235 -7.21 -0.90 33.68
C ALA A 235 -8.44 -1.44 32.91
N GLU A 236 -8.24 -2.13 31.78
CA GLU A 236 -9.33 -2.51 30.85
C GLU A 236 -9.48 -4.03 30.64
N MET A 237 -8.45 -4.85 30.88
CA MET A 237 -8.47 -6.29 30.60
C MET A 237 -9.49 -7.06 31.44
N TYR A 238 -9.71 -6.68 32.70
CA TYR A 238 -10.74 -7.30 33.54
C TYR A 238 -12.18 -7.05 33.05
N ARG A 239 -12.38 -6.04 32.19
CA ARG A 239 -13.65 -5.73 31.51
C ARG A 239 -13.72 -6.29 30.09
N GLY A 240 -12.67 -6.95 29.63
CA GLY A 240 -12.54 -7.52 28.27
C GLY A 240 -12.00 -6.56 27.22
N GLY A 241 -11.33 -5.46 27.63
CA GLY A 241 -10.55 -4.61 26.74
C GLY A 241 -9.14 -5.16 26.45
N ASP A 242 -8.46 -4.54 25.49
CA ASP A 242 -7.09 -4.89 25.11
C ASP A 242 -6.05 -4.07 25.91
N PRO A 243 -4.86 -4.64 26.23
CA PRO A 243 -3.75 -3.90 26.82
C PRO A 243 -3.17 -2.84 25.85
N GLU A 244 -2.69 -1.72 26.38
CA GLU A 244 -2.19 -0.58 25.58
C GLU A 244 -0.82 -0.90 24.95
N LEU A 245 -0.67 -0.66 23.64
CA LEU A 245 0.52 -0.99 22.86
C LEU A 245 1.52 0.17 22.78
N PHE A 246 2.75 -0.09 23.24
CA PHE A 246 3.93 0.76 23.05
C PHE A 246 4.91 0.08 22.10
N ASP A 247 5.19 0.72 20.97
CA ASP A 247 6.23 0.30 20.02
C ASP A 247 7.61 0.68 20.56
N LEU A 248 8.46 -0.33 20.82
CA LEU A 248 9.78 -0.16 21.42
C LEU A 248 10.91 -0.39 20.41
N ASP A 249 10.64 -0.31 19.11
CA ASP A 249 11.59 -0.73 18.07
C ASP A 249 12.95 -0.01 18.14
N ALA A 250 12.94 1.28 18.49
CA ALA A 250 14.14 2.09 18.70
C ALA A 250 15.08 1.54 19.80
N PHE A 251 14.59 0.65 20.66
CA PHE A 251 15.31 0.06 21.78
C PHE A 251 15.75 -1.40 21.54
N ARG A 252 15.59 -1.96 20.33
CA ARG A 252 16.11 -3.32 20.04
C ARG A 252 17.60 -3.48 20.33
N ASN A 253 18.40 -2.46 20.02
CA ASN A 253 19.87 -2.46 20.16
C ASN A 253 20.39 -2.48 21.61
N ILE A 254 19.52 -2.42 22.64
CA ILE A 254 19.90 -2.59 24.04
C ILE A 254 19.54 -3.97 24.61
N LEU A 255 19.04 -4.88 23.77
CA LEU A 255 18.85 -6.29 24.10
C LEU A 255 20.16 -7.08 23.94
N PHE A 256 20.29 -8.18 24.69
CA PHE A 256 21.43 -9.07 24.62
C PHE A 256 20.98 -10.53 24.50
N THR A 257 21.75 -11.36 23.80
CA THR A 257 21.57 -12.82 23.87
C THR A 257 21.77 -13.30 25.30
N GLY A 258 20.82 -14.08 25.81
CA GLY A 258 20.71 -14.46 27.22
C GLY A 258 19.84 -13.48 28.02
N SER A 259 20.27 -13.15 29.24
CA SER A 259 19.41 -12.55 30.27
C SER A 259 19.24 -11.04 30.11
N ASN A 260 17.99 -10.59 30.09
CA ASN A 260 17.55 -9.19 30.00
C ASN A 260 16.57 -8.87 31.15
N LEU A 261 16.46 -7.60 31.53
CA LEU A 261 15.55 -7.13 32.59
C LEU A 261 14.52 -6.14 32.04
N LEU A 262 13.24 -6.44 32.26
CA LEU A 262 12.17 -5.43 32.25
C LEU A 262 11.88 -5.02 33.70
N ALA A 263 11.85 -3.72 33.95
CA ALA A 263 11.58 -3.13 35.26
C ALA A 263 10.49 -2.06 35.11
N ILE A 264 9.45 -2.08 35.94
CA ILE A 264 8.28 -1.20 35.82
C ILE A 264 7.95 -0.60 37.18
N GLU A 265 7.55 0.67 37.18
CA GLU A 265 7.04 1.43 38.32
C GLU A 265 5.65 1.93 37.95
N VAL A 266 4.64 1.62 38.76
CA VAL A 266 3.23 2.01 38.56
C VAL A 266 2.78 2.92 39.70
N HIS A 267 1.98 3.95 39.41
CA HIS A 267 1.58 5.00 40.36
C HIS A 267 0.08 5.27 40.33
N ASN A 268 -0.52 5.35 41.52
CA ASN A 268 -1.89 5.83 41.70
C ASN A 268 -2.00 7.35 41.48
N TYR A 269 -3.16 7.82 41.04
CA TYR A 269 -3.59 9.22 40.98
C TYR A 269 -3.85 9.75 42.40
N GLY A 270 -4.66 9.02 43.17
CA GLY A 270 -4.99 9.31 44.57
C GLY A 270 -3.86 9.00 45.56
N THR A 271 -4.00 9.45 46.81
CA THR A 271 -3.15 9.00 47.94
C THR A 271 -3.63 7.69 48.56
N SER A 272 -4.76 7.18 48.08
CA SER A 272 -5.42 5.91 48.39
C SER A 272 -6.28 5.59 47.17
N SER A 273 -6.34 4.34 46.75
CA SER A 273 -7.21 3.91 45.63
C SER A 273 -8.11 2.75 46.03
N SER A 274 -9.18 2.53 45.27
CA SER A 274 -9.99 1.29 45.36
C SER A 274 -9.25 0.10 44.77
N ASP A 275 -8.38 0.36 43.81
CA ASP A 275 -7.77 -0.56 42.88
C ASP A 275 -6.39 -0.06 42.44
N MET A 276 -5.61 -0.96 41.85
CA MET A 276 -4.40 -0.70 41.07
C MET A 276 -4.07 -1.99 40.35
N SER A 277 -3.67 -1.94 39.07
CA SER A 277 -3.30 -3.14 38.30
C SER A 277 -2.02 -2.88 37.51
N ILE A 278 -1.17 -3.90 37.32
CA ILE A 278 -0.06 -3.85 36.34
C ILE A 278 0.19 -5.22 35.68
N ILE A 279 -0.19 -5.33 34.40
CA ILE A 279 -0.14 -6.55 33.59
C ILE A 279 0.69 -6.30 32.31
N PRO A 280 2.03 -6.46 32.39
CA PRO A 280 2.90 -6.28 31.22
C PRO A 280 3.00 -7.54 30.37
N PHE A 281 3.04 -7.34 29.05
CA PHE A 281 3.41 -8.33 28.05
C PHE A 281 4.52 -7.78 27.15
N LEU A 282 5.72 -8.34 27.26
CA LEU A 282 6.84 -8.00 26.38
C LEU A 282 6.90 -9.02 25.25
N THR A 283 6.77 -8.56 24.01
CA THR A 283 6.71 -9.40 22.82
C THR A 283 7.83 -9.03 21.85
N ILE A 284 8.51 -10.04 21.33
CA ILE A 284 9.60 -9.95 20.37
C ILE A 284 9.14 -10.54 19.05
N GLY A 285 9.39 -9.82 17.96
CA GLY A 285 9.32 -10.36 16.61
C GLY A 285 10.72 -10.68 16.10
N TYR A 286 10.93 -11.86 15.55
CA TYR A 286 12.20 -12.32 14.99
C TYR A 286 12.19 -12.33 13.46
N SER A 287 13.35 -12.10 12.84
CA SER A 287 13.58 -12.22 11.39
C SER A 287 13.91 -13.64 10.92
N GLN A 288 13.99 -14.60 11.85
CA GLN A 288 14.33 -16.00 11.60
C GLN A 288 13.32 -16.93 12.31
N ILE A 289 13.00 -18.06 11.68
CA ILE A 289 12.10 -19.10 12.24
C ILE A 289 12.87 -20.04 13.18
N GLY A 290 12.26 -20.44 14.29
CA GLY A 290 12.85 -21.35 15.28
C GLY A 290 13.77 -20.64 16.29
N VAL A 291 13.65 -19.32 16.43
CA VAL A 291 14.31 -18.53 17.47
C VAL A 291 13.45 -18.46 18.73
N ALA A 292 12.13 -18.30 18.58
CA ALA A 292 11.18 -18.26 19.68
C ALA A 292 11.20 -19.53 20.53
N GLU A 293 11.19 -19.37 21.86
CA GLU A 293 11.07 -20.46 22.83
C GLU A 293 9.67 -20.54 23.45
N ARG A 294 8.86 -19.48 23.31
CA ARG A 294 7.46 -19.38 23.78
C ARG A 294 6.51 -18.95 22.66
N ASN A 295 5.27 -19.42 22.73
CA ASN A 295 4.18 -18.90 21.90
C ASN A 295 3.81 -17.46 22.30
N VAL A 296 3.11 -16.77 21.39
CA VAL A 296 2.43 -15.50 21.68
C VAL A 296 1.35 -15.69 22.75
N ALA A 297 1.21 -14.72 23.65
CA ALA A 297 0.11 -14.69 24.62
C ALA A 297 -1.24 -14.45 23.92
N ALA A 298 -2.23 -15.30 24.19
CA ALA A 298 -3.51 -15.33 23.48
C ALA A 298 -4.39 -14.06 23.64
N GLN A 299 -4.01 -13.15 24.54
CA GLN A 299 -4.64 -11.86 24.78
C GLN A 299 -4.11 -10.73 23.86
N LEU A 300 -3.13 -11.00 22.98
CA LEU A 300 -2.44 -9.96 22.22
C LEU A 300 -2.85 -9.94 20.75
N ASN A 301 -3.24 -8.75 20.28
CA ASN A 301 -3.45 -8.44 18.88
C ASN A 301 -2.14 -7.88 18.29
N LEU A 302 -1.27 -8.76 17.78
CA LEU A 302 0.02 -8.35 17.21
C LEU A 302 -0.13 -7.74 15.81
N PRO A 303 0.73 -6.76 15.44
CA PRO A 303 0.71 -6.18 14.11
C PRO A 303 1.09 -7.20 13.03
N VAL A 304 0.43 -7.12 11.88
CA VAL A 304 0.81 -7.88 10.68
C VAL A 304 2.16 -7.36 10.19
N SER A 305 3.07 -8.27 9.86
CA SER A 305 4.34 -7.94 9.21
C SER A 305 4.33 -8.48 7.79
N SER A 306 4.24 -7.57 6.82
CA SER A 306 4.18 -7.92 5.41
C SER A 306 5.58 -7.98 4.78
N LEU A 307 5.74 -8.79 3.74
CA LEU A 307 6.94 -8.78 2.89
C LEU A 307 6.86 -7.62 1.90
N HIS A 308 7.92 -6.83 1.76
CA HIS A 308 7.99 -5.72 0.83
C HIS A 308 9.28 -5.77 -0.02
N THR A 309 9.16 -5.67 -1.35
CA THR A 309 10.32 -5.57 -2.26
C THR A 309 10.80 -4.13 -2.42
N ASN A 310 12.07 -3.99 -2.84
CA ASN A 310 12.68 -2.71 -3.21
C ASN A 310 12.25 -2.19 -4.60
N PHE A 311 11.29 -2.83 -5.27
CA PHE A 311 10.77 -2.41 -6.57
C PHE A 311 9.23 -2.29 -6.55
N LYS A 312 8.67 -1.62 -7.55
CA LYS A 312 7.22 -1.55 -7.82
C LYS A 312 6.94 -2.20 -9.17
N ILE A 313 5.69 -2.55 -9.45
CA ILE A 313 5.33 -3.09 -10.76
C ILE A 313 4.90 -1.95 -11.68
N LYS A 314 5.52 -1.85 -12.85
CA LYS A 314 5.21 -0.84 -13.87
C LYS A 314 3.79 -1.07 -14.41
N THR A 315 2.90 -0.11 -14.22
CA THR A 315 1.52 -0.16 -14.70
C THR A 315 1.42 -0.32 -16.23
N ALA A 316 2.44 0.11 -16.99
CA ALA A 316 2.51 -0.13 -18.44
C ALA A 316 2.65 -1.62 -18.84
N GLY A 317 2.97 -2.49 -17.88
CA GLY A 317 3.24 -3.90 -18.06
C GLY A 317 4.74 -4.22 -18.07
N GLU A 318 5.11 -5.28 -17.37
CA GLU A 318 6.46 -5.87 -17.34
C GLU A 318 6.38 -7.34 -16.89
N SER A 319 7.50 -7.98 -16.57
CA SER A 319 7.52 -9.35 -16.05
C SER A 319 8.07 -9.40 -14.63
N VAL A 320 7.44 -10.19 -13.77
CA VAL A 320 8.02 -10.59 -12.48
C VAL A 320 8.68 -11.96 -12.63
N PHE A 321 9.87 -12.10 -12.07
CA PHE A 321 10.71 -13.29 -12.11
C PHE A 321 10.94 -13.81 -10.69
N LEU A 322 10.90 -15.13 -10.53
CA LEU A 322 11.19 -15.84 -9.27
C LEU A 322 12.36 -16.79 -9.52
N SER A 323 13.41 -16.72 -8.71
CA SER A 323 14.59 -17.60 -8.80
C SER A 323 14.85 -18.37 -7.50
N ASP A 324 15.43 -19.57 -7.61
CA ASP A 324 15.81 -20.40 -6.46
C ASP A 324 17.04 -19.85 -5.72
N SER A 325 17.40 -20.48 -4.60
CA SER A 325 18.59 -20.13 -3.81
C SER A 325 19.93 -20.49 -4.46
N GLN A 326 19.94 -20.98 -5.70
CA GLN A 326 21.13 -21.08 -6.55
C GLN A 326 21.13 -20.03 -7.68
N GLY A 327 20.11 -19.18 -7.77
CA GLY A 327 19.94 -18.16 -8.79
C GLY A 327 19.41 -18.68 -10.13
N HIS A 328 18.87 -19.90 -10.20
CA HIS A 328 18.19 -20.36 -11.41
C HIS A 328 16.77 -19.78 -11.46
N LEU A 329 16.35 -19.31 -12.63
CA LEU A 329 14.96 -18.87 -12.84
C LEU A 329 14.00 -20.06 -12.66
N VAL A 330 13.10 -19.94 -11.70
CA VAL A 330 12.08 -20.94 -11.35
C VAL A 330 10.74 -20.60 -12.02
N ASP A 331 10.25 -19.35 -11.88
CA ASP A 331 9.01 -18.90 -12.49
C ASP A 331 9.12 -17.53 -13.14
N SER A 332 8.16 -17.20 -14.03
CA SER A 332 7.87 -15.80 -14.35
C SER A 332 6.40 -15.57 -14.69
N CYS A 333 5.92 -14.38 -14.37
CA CYS A 333 4.60 -13.87 -14.72
C CYS A 333 4.75 -12.65 -15.63
N GLN A 334 4.13 -12.65 -16.82
CA GLN A 334 4.08 -11.47 -17.68
C GLN A 334 2.80 -10.67 -17.40
N ILE A 335 2.98 -9.45 -16.93
CA ILE A 335 1.92 -8.53 -16.53
C ILE A 335 1.66 -7.58 -17.69
N ARG A 336 0.40 -7.49 -18.13
CA ARG A 336 0.02 -6.78 -19.37
C ARG A 336 -0.97 -5.66 -19.09
N ASN A 337 -0.46 -4.54 -18.57
CA ASN A 337 -1.23 -3.30 -18.34
C ASN A 337 -2.59 -3.56 -17.68
N LEU A 338 -2.55 -4.12 -16.48
CA LEU A 338 -3.74 -4.45 -15.71
C LEU A 338 -4.49 -3.16 -15.30
N PRO A 339 -5.82 -3.08 -15.49
CA PRO A 339 -6.61 -2.04 -14.87
C PRO A 339 -6.52 -2.12 -13.33
N THR A 340 -6.78 -1.01 -12.65
CA THR A 340 -6.86 -0.97 -11.18
C THR A 340 -7.80 -2.03 -10.61
N ASP A 341 -7.38 -2.67 -9.52
CA ASP A 341 -8.09 -3.73 -8.79
C ASP A 341 -8.42 -4.97 -9.65
N ILE A 342 -7.77 -5.13 -10.81
CA ILE A 342 -7.78 -6.37 -11.60
C ILE A 342 -6.44 -7.08 -11.40
N SER A 343 -6.47 -8.32 -10.92
CA SER A 343 -5.29 -9.18 -10.85
C SER A 343 -5.14 -10.05 -12.10
N THR A 344 -3.96 -10.64 -12.28
CA THR A 344 -3.77 -11.82 -13.13
C THR A 344 -3.28 -12.99 -12.30
N GLY A 345 -3.84 -14.17 -12.50
CA GLY A 345 -3.51 -15.35 -11.69
C GLY A 345 -3.78 -16.68 -12.38
N ARG A 346 -3.35 -17.77 -11.73
CA ARG A 346 -3.43 -19.14 -12.23
C ARG A 346 -4.72 -19.81 -11.76
N TYR A 347 -5.50 -20.40 -12.68
CA TYR A 347 -6.66 -21.21 -12.30
C TYR A 347 -6.72 -22.57 -13.03
N PRO A 348 -6.78 -23.71 -12.31
CA PRO A 348 -6.52 -23.85 -10.87
C PRO A 348 -5.12 -23.34 -10.46
N ASP A 349 -4.95 -23.09 -9.16
CA ASP A 349 -3.71 -22.55 -8.59
C ASP A 349 -2.47 -23.38 -8.99
N GLY A 350 -1.38 -22.67 -9.27
CA GLY A 350 -0.11 -23.26 -9.70
C GLY A 350 -0.11 -24.00 -11.05
N THR A 351 -1.20 -23.97 -11.83
CA THR A 351 -1.21 -24.46 -13.23
C THR A 351 -0.68 -23.41 -14.21
N GLU A 352 -0.35 -23.80 -15.44
CA GLU A 352 0.12 -22.87 -16.49
C GLU A 352 -1.00 -21.97 -17.07
N ASN A 353 -2.24 -22.11 -16.59
CA ASN A 353 -3.40 -21.40 -17.13
C ASN A 353 -3.59 -20.03 -16.45
N TRP A 354 -3.14 -18.96 -17.10
CA TRP A 354 -3.37 -17.60 -16.65
C TRP A 354 -4.76 -17.05 -17.04
N PHE A 355 -5.32 -16.27 -16.12
CA PHE A 355 -6.58 -15.53 -16.23
C PHE A 355 -6.43 -14.12 -15.64
N TYR A 356 -7.43 -13.28 -15.84
CA TYR A 356 -7.62 -12.00 -15.15
C TYR A 356 -8.83 -12.10 -14.23
N PHE A 357 -8.75 -11.58 -13.01
CA PHE A 357 -9.86 -11.62 -12.04
C PHE A 357 -10.35 -10.21 -11.71
N GLU A 358 -11.68 -10.02 -11.74
CA GLU A 358 -12.34 -8.80 -11.25
C GLU A 358 -12.46 -8.79 -9.72
N ASN A 359 -12.34 -9.96 -9.09
CA ASN A 359 -12.31 -10.14 -7.65
C ASN A 359 -11.07 -10.97 -7.30
N ALA A 360 -9.97 -10.30 -6.98
CA ALA A 360 -8.72 -10.96 -6.62
C ALA A 360 -8.86 -11.83 -5.36
N THR A 361 -7.95 -12.79 -5.17
CA THR A 361 -8.02 -13.81 -4.10
C THR A 361 -6.81 -13.85 -3.16
N PRO A 362 -6.17 -12.73 -2.78
CA PRO A 362 -4.90 -12.73 -2.04
C PRO A 362 -4.95 -13.57 -0.75
N GLY A 363 -4.02 -14.52 -0.63
CA GLY A 363 -3.89 -15.46 0.47
C GLY A 363 -4.80 -16.69 0.36
N THR A 364 -5.52 -16.87 -0.75
CA THR A 364 -6.53 -17.93 -0.92
C THR A 364 -6.57 -18.46 -2.37
N ALA A 365 -7.22 -19.61 -2.57
CA ALA A 365 -7.33 -20.24 -3.88
C ALA A 365 -8.13 -19.39 -4.89
N ASN A 366 -7.59 -19.27 -6.12
CA ASN A 366 -8.27 -18.63 -7.24
C ASN A 366 -9.59 -19.35 -7.60
N LYS A 367 -10.56 -18.59 -8.12
CA LYS A 367 -11.92 -19.07 -8.39
C LYS A 367 -12.19 -19.30 -9.89
N ASN A 368 -13.26 -20.03 -10.20
CA ASN A 368 -13.66 -20.36 -11.58
C ASN A 368 -14.50 -19.25 -12.25
N ASP A 369 -14.16 -18.00 -12.02
CA ASP A 369 -14.80 -16.79 -12.55
C ASP A 369 -13.81 -15.88 -13.29
N GLY A 370 -12.54 -16.28 -13.41
CA GLY A 370 -11.51 -15.58 -14.17
C GLY A 370 -11.74 -15.53 -15.68
N TYR A 371 -11.26 -14.46 -16.31
CA TYR A 371 -11.41 -14.16 -17.73
C TYR A 371 -10.09 -14.37 -18.49
N ARG A 372 -10.15 -14.77 -19.76
CA ARG A 372 -8.93 -14.98 -20.59
C ARG A 372 -8.45 -13.75 -21.35
N THR A 373 -9.31 -12.74 -21.50
CA THR A 373 -9.02 -11.53 -22.29
C THR A 373 -9.96 -10.39 -21.88
N PHE A 374 -9.60 -9.18 -22.31
CA PHE A 374 -10.47 -8.02 -22.33
C PHE A 374 -11.25 -7.95 -23.66
N SER A 375 -12.39 -7.28 -23.63
CA SER A 375 -13.19 -6.90 -24.81
C SER A 375 -12.41 -5.92 -25.70
N PRO A 376 -12.54 -6.00 -27.04
CA PRO A 376 -11.71 -5.25 -27.99
C PRO A 376 -11.82 -3.73 -27.84
N SER A 377 -10.70 -3.02 -27.93
CA SER A 377 -10.63 -1.55 -27.79
C SER A 377 -11.54 -0.81 -28.78
N VAL A 378 -12.33 0.14 -28.26
CA VAL A 378 -13.20 0.99 -29.07
C VAL A 378 -12.37 2.00 -29.87
N GLN A 379 -12.63 2.08 -31.17
CA GLN A 379 -12.12 3.11 -32.07
C GLN A 379 -13.22 4.14 -32.42
N SER A 380 -12.79 5.34 -32.80
CA SER A 380 -13.64 6.47 -33.17
C SER A 380 -13.14 7.08 -34.47
N THR A 381 -14.05 7.43 -35.39
CA THR A 381 -13.72 8.13 -36.64
C THR A 381 -13.20 9.55 -36.45
N GLN A 382 -13.38 10.15 -35.28
CA GLN A 382 -12.95 11.52 -34.97
C GLN A 382 -12.03 11.55 -33.75
N THR A 383 -10.97 12.36 -33.82
CA THR A 383 -9.99 12.61 -32.75
C THR A 383 -10.51 13.59 -31.71
N ALA A 384 -10.00 13.51 -30.48
CA ALA A 384 -10.19 14.58 -29.51
C ALA A 384 -9.52 15.87 -30.03
N GLY A 385 -10.14 17.02 -29.82
CA GLY A 385 -9.65 18.30 -30.37
C GLY A 385 -10.75 19.31 -30.64
N PHE A 386 -10.38 20.33 -31.42
CA PHE A 386 -11.17 21.52 -31.69
C PHE A 386 -11.78 21.45 -33.09
N TYR A 387 -13.05 21.85 -33.19
CA TYR A 387 -13.85 21.78 -34.40
C TYR A 387 -14.71 23.05 -34.53
N GLU A 388 -14.69 23.70 -35.69
CA GLU A 388 -15.48 24.93 -35.94
C GLU A 388 -17.00 24.68 -35.92
N ASN A 389 -17.42 23.47 -36.29
CA ASN A 389 -18.80 23.10 -36.54
C ASN A 389 -19.13 21.75 -35.89
N ALA A 390 -20.42 21.41 -35.83
CA ALA A 390 -20.89 20.12 -35.30
C ALA A 390 -20.23 18.92 -36.02
N VAL A 391 -19.90 17.88 -35.25
CA VAL A 391 -19.22 16.67 -35.74
C VAL A 391 -20.10 15.44 -35.60
N THR A 392 -19.93 14.49 -36.52
CA THR A 392 -20.56 13.16 -36.46
C THR A 392 -19.49 12.10 -36.20
N ILE A 393 -19.67 11.33 -35.14
CA ILE A 393 -18.73 10.34 -34.64
C ILE A 393 -19.31 8.95 -34.83
N SER A 394 -18.58 8.08 -35.52
CA SER A 394 -18.87 6.65 -35.57
C SER A 394 -17.89 5.89 -34.70
N LEU A 395 -18.41 4.95 -33.91
CA LEU A 395 -17.63 4.05 -33.07
C LEU A 395 -17.59 2.63 -33.68
N SER A 396 -16.50 1.91 -33.44
CA SER A 396 -16.33 0.52 -33.89
C SER A 396 -15.32 -0.25 -33.05
N THR A 397 -15.40 -1.57 -33.13
CA THR A 397 -14.38 -2.52 -32.65
C THR A 397 -13.83 -3.27 -33.88
N PRO A 398 -12.70 -2.86 -34.47
CA PRO A 398 -12.24 -3.50 -35.70
C PRO A 398 -11.90 -4.98 -35.49
N GLY A 399 -12.36 -5.84 -36.40
CA GLY A 399 -12.11 -7.28 -36.37
C GLY A 399 -13.07 -8.10 -35.50
N GLU A 400 -13.86 -7.47 -34.64
CA GLU A 400 -14.68 -8.16 -33.63
C GLU A 400 -16.04 -7.48 -33.42
N THR A 401 -17.06 -8.25 -33.02
CA THR A 401 -18.41 -7.74 -32.73
C THR A 401 -18.65 -7.70 -31.22
N ALA A 402 -18.25 -6.61 -30.56
CA ALA A 402 -18.58 -6.34 -29.16
C ALA A 402 -19.66 -5.24 -29.04
N ALA A 403 -20.41 -5.24 -27.94
CA ALA A 403 -21.38 -4.19 -27.66
C ALA A 403 -20.65 -2.94 -27.15
N ILE A 404 -20.85 -1.80 -27.80
CA ILE A 404 -20.22 -0.53 -27.43
C ILE A 404 -21.22 0.30 -26.64
N TYR A 405 -20.84 0.71 -25.42
CA TYR A 405 -21.62 1.59 -24.57
C TYR A 405 -20.88 2.92 -24.37
N TYR A 406 -21.62 4.02 -24.30
CA TYR A 406 -21.03 5.35 -24.20
C TYR A 406 -21.76 6.30 -23.25
N THR A 407 -21.06 7.35 -22.83
CA THR A 407 -21.55 8.45 -22.02
C THR A 407 -21.06 9.78 -22.60
N LEU A 408 -21.81 10.86 -22.33
CA LEU A 408 -21.49 12.24 -22.75
C LEU A 408 -21.32 13.21 -21.57
N ASN A 409 -21.32 12.69 -20.34
CA ASN A 409 -21.36 13.46 -19.09
C ASN A 409 -20.10 13.29 -18.21
N GLY A 410 -19.05 12.65 -18.74
CA GLY A 410 -17.80 12.38 -18.03
C GLY A 410 -17.74 11.10 -17.19
N ALA A 411 -18.88 10.42 -16.96
CA ALA A 411 -18.91 9.14 -16.24
C ALA A 411 -18.28 7.99 -17.06
N PRO A 412 -17.63 6.99 -16.43
CA PRO A 412 -17.18 5.80 -17.13
C PRO A 412 -18.40 5.00 -17.66
N PRO A 413 -18.38 4.48 -18.91
CA PRO A 413 -19.48 3.67 -19.43
C PRO A 413 -19.53 2.29 -18.77
N THR A 414 -20.75 1.87 -18.43
CA THR A 414 -21.12 0.52 -17.97
C THR A 414 -22.17 -0.06 -18.93
N GLU A 415 -22.56 -1.33 -18.77
CA GLU A 415 -23.66 -1.93 -19.55
C GLU A 415 -25.03 -1.25 -19.31
N ASN A 416 -25.15 -0.41 -18.29
CA ASN A 416 -26.32 0.42 -18.02
C ASN A 416 -26.27 1.80 -18.72
N ALA A 417 -25.18 2.13 -19.43
CA ALA A 417 -25.05 3.36 -20.19
C ALA A 417 -25.76 3.29 -21.56
N THR A 418 -25.59 4.30 -22.42
CA THR A 418 -26.25 4.30 -23.73
C THR A 418 -25.55 3.33 -24.68
N LEU A 419 -26.27 2.32 -25.16
CA LEU A 419 -25.80 1.42 -26.22
C LEU A 419 -25.64 2.20 -27.54
N TYR A 420 -24.47 2.09 -28.17
CA TYR A 420 -24.18 2.69 -29.47
C TYR A 420 -24.86 1.88 -30.59
N GLN A 421 -25.81 2.52 -31.28
CA GLN A 421 -26.56 1.93 -32.40
C GLN A 421 -26.44 2.72 -33.71
N SER A 422 -26.05 3.99 -33.64
CA SER A 422 -25.92 4.90 -34.78
C SER A 422 -24.90 6.01 -34.48
N PRO A 423 -24.34 6.68 -35.50
CA PRO A 423 -23.35 7.74 -35.31
C PRO A 423 -23.85 8.88 -34.42
N ILE A 424 -22.99 9.32 -33.50
CA ILE A 424 -23.28 10.35 -32.49
C ILE A 424 -23.00 11.73 -33.09
N ALA A 425 -24.01 12.59 -33.17
CA ALA A 425 -23.84 13.99 -33.58
C ALA A 425 -23.60 14.89 -32.35
N LEU A 426 -22.48 15.62 -32.33
CA LEU A 426 -22.13 16.59 -31.28
C LEU A 426 -22.10 18.01 -31.85
N SER A 427 -22.95 18.88 -31.33
CA SER A 427 -23.06 20.29 -31.71
C SER A 427 -22.57 21.27 -30.64
N THR A 428 -22.12 20.77 -29.48
CA THR A 428 -21.58 21.57 -28.38
C THR A 428 -20.43 20.82 -27.71
N THR A 429 -19.56 21.55 -27.02
CA THR A 429 -18.39 21.00 -26.33
C THR A 429 -18.78 19.88 -25.37
N THR A 430 -18.22 18.69 -25.58
CA THR A 430 -18.67 17.44 -24.94
C THR A 430 -17.50 16.49 -24.72
N VAL A 431 -17.49 15.77 -23.60
CA VAL A 431 -16.57 14.64 -23.38
C VAL A 431 -17.29 13.33 -23.69
N LEU A 432 -16.89 12.67 -24.76
CA LEU A 432 -17.31 11.31 -25.07
C LEU A 432 -16.43 10.31 -24.31
N LYS A 433 -17.05 9.41 -23.56
CA LYS A 433 -16.40 8.18 -23.10
C LYS A 433 -17.12 6.98 -23.72
N ALA A 434 -16.36 6.01 -24.23
CA ALA A 434 -16.91 4.77 -24.80
C ALA A 434 -16.13 3.54 -24.32
N ARG A 435 -16.82 2.43 -24.08
CA ARG A 435 -16.26 1.15 -23.61
C ARG A 435 -16.97 -0.02 -24.31
N SER A 436 -16.25 -1.09 -24.59
CA SER A 436 -16.76 -2.32 -25.18
C SER A 436 -17.02 -3.39 -24.12
N PHE A 437 -18.06 -4.19 -24.35
CA PHE A 437 -18.47 -5.30 -23.52
C PHE A 437 -18.75 -6.52 -24.41
N GLN A 438 -18.22 -7.67 -24.01
CA GLN A 438 -18.37 -8.93 -24.74
C GLN A 438 -18.40 -10.10 -23.75
N GLN A 439 -19.35 -11.02 -23.96
CA GLN A 439 -19.57 -12.15 -23.08
C GLN A 439 -18.31 -13.02 -22.94
N GLY A 440 -17.93 -13.35 -21.70
CA GLY A 440 -16.73 -14.15 -21.41
C GLY A 440 -15.40 -13.38 -21.44
N THR A 441 -15.45 -12.04 -21.46
CA THR A 441 -14.27 -11.16 -21.41
C THR A 441 -14.45 -10.10 -20.33
N LEU A 442 -13.34 -9.58 -19.78
CA LEU A 442 -13.40 -8.35 -18.98
C LEU A 442 -13.74 -7.16 -19.88
N PRO A 443 -14.45 -6.11 -19.39
CA PRO A 443 -14.78 -4.96 -20.22
C PRO A 443 -13.53 -4.20 -20.71
N GLY A 444 -13.52 -3.80 -21.98
CA GLY A 444 -12.35 -3.24 -22.67
C GLY A 444 -11.87 -1.90 -22.11
N PRO A 445 -10.75 -1.33 -22.58
CA PRO A 445 -10.29 -0.03 -22.10
C PRO A 445 -11.28 1.10 -22.46
N ILE A 446 -11.38 2.12 -21.59
CA ILE A 446 -12.25 3.28 -21.82
C ILE A 446 -11.58 4.24 -22.82
N LEU A 447 -12.23 4.47 -23.95
CA LEU A 447 -11.88 5.53 -24.89
C LEU A 447 -12.43 6.87 -24.37
N THR A 448 -11.57 7.78 -23.92
CA THR A 448 -11.94 9.17 -23.58
C THR A 448 -11.53 10.13 -24.71
N ARG A 449 -12.46 10.98 -25.17
CA ARG A 449 -12.20 12.07 -26.12
C ARG A 449 -13.06 13.30 -25.83
N THR A 450 -12.40 14.44 -25.61
CA THR A 450 -13.06 15.76 -25.58
C THR A 450 -13.14 16.35 -26.98
N PHE A 451 -14.35 16.76 -27.36
CA PHE A 451 -14.64 17.49 -28.59
C PHE A 451 -15.03 18.92 -28.21
N PHE A 452 -14.22 19.90 -28.60
CA PHE A 452 -14.51 21.33 -28.43
C PHE A 452 -15.18 21.85 -29.69
N ILE A 453 -16.43 22.31 -29.61
CA ILE A 453 -17.25 22.69 -30.77
C ILE A 453 -17.51 24.19 -30.76
N GLY A 454 -16.96 24.91 -31.73
CA GLY A 454 -17.03 26.38 -31.80
C GLY A 454 -16.14 27.11 -30.79
N GLU A 455 -15.25 26.41 -30.10
CA GLU A 455 -14.33 26.96 -29.08
C GLU A 455 -12.94 27.26 -29.68
N GLY A 456 -12.19 28.12 -29.01
CA GLY A 456 -10.75 28.32 -29.24
C GLY A 456 -10.07 28.89 -28.00
N SER A 457 -8.74 28.83 -27.94
CA SER A 457 -7.95 29.36 -26.82
C SER A 457 -6.53 29.72 -27.27
N GLU A 458 -6.01 30.85 -26.77
CA GLU A 458 -4.58 31.24 -26.88
C GLU A 458 -3.72 30.66 -25.73
N LEU A 459 -4.39 30.12 -24.70
CA LEU A 459 -3.79 29.36 -23.61
C LEU A 459 -3.90 27.85 -23.89
N PRO A 460 -3.01 27.02 -23.32
CA PRO A 460 -3.25 25.58 -23.25
C PRO A 460 -4.60 25.28 -22.60
N VAL A 461 -5.22 24.16 -22.98
CA VAL A 461 -6.54 23.74 -22.47
C VAL A 461 -6.40 22.41 -21.75
N LEU A 462 -6.92 22.34 -20.53
CA LEU A 462 -7.06 21.11 -19.76
C LEU A 462 -8.54 20.74 -19.72
N SER A 463 -8.89 19.60 -20.30
CA SER A 463 -10.22 19.00 -20.14
C SER A 463 -10.18 17.97 -19.03
N LEU A 464 -10.92 18.21 -17.97
CA LEU A 464 -11.12 17.30 -16.85
C LEU A 464 -12.47 16.61 -17.01
N SER A 465 -12.51 15.29 -16.83
CA SER A 465 -13.73 14.50 -16.96
C SER A 465 -13.90 13.48 -15.84
N THR A 466 -15.08 13.46 -15.23
CA THR A 466 -15.41 12.60 -14.09
C THR A 466 -16.90 12.30 -14.06
N ALA A 467 -17.30 11.20 -13.39
CA ALA A 467 -18.70 10.95 -13.09
C ALA A 467 -19.33 12.17 -12.37
N PRO A 468 -20.53 12.63 -12.76
CA PRO A 468 -21.18 13.79 -12.12
C PRO A 468 -21.34 13.67 -10.61
N VAL A 469 -21.56 12.46 -10.10
CA VAL A 469 -21.66 12.16 -8.66
C VAL A 469 -20.43 12.67 -7.88
N ASN A 470 -19.22 12.51 -8.42
CA ASN A 470 -17.96 12.92 -7.78
C ASN A 470 -17.87 14.44 -7.54
N LEU A 471 -18.64 15.25 -8.27
CA LEU A 471 -18.63 16.71 -8.18
C LEU A 471 -19.90 17.25 -7.52
N TRP A 472 -21.06 16.74 -7.92
CA TRP A 472 -22.37 17.40 -7.74
C TRP A 472 -23.35 16.65 -6.84
N ASP A 473 -23.03 15.44 -6.40
CA ASP A 473 -23.86 14.71 -5.45
C ASP A 473 -23.88 15.40 -4.08
N GLU A 474 -25.04 15.46 -3.43
CA GLU A 474 -25.21 16.18 -2.17
C GLU A 474 -24.35 15.58 -1.05
N GLN A 475 -24.18 14.26 -1.02
CA GLN A 475 -23.47 13.56 0.06
C GLN A 475 -21.98 13.42 -0.23
N SER A 476 -21.60 13.19 -1.49
CA SER A 476 -20.26 12.76 -1.88
C SER A 476 -19.56 13.67 -2.91
N GLY A 477 -20.28 14.64 -3.48
CA GLY A 477 -19.77 15.55 -4.51
C GLY A 477 -18.84 16.62 -3.93
N ILE A 478 -17.62 16.71 -4.47
CA ILE A 478 -16.58 17.59 -3.90
C ILE A 478 -16.74 19.08 -4.23
N TYR A 479 -17.68 19.48 -5.09
CA TYR A 479 -17.91 20.89 -5.41
C TYR A 479 -19.09 21.52 -4.65
N VAL A 480 -19.99 20.71 -4.07
CA VAL A 480 -21.20 21.21 -3.41
C VAL A 480 -21.00 21.47 -1.93
N LYS A 481 -21.97 22.13 -1.28
CA LYS A 481 -21.98 22.32 0.17
C LYS A 481 -22.18 20.99 0.91
N GLY A 482 -23.16 20.20 0.49
CA GLY A 482 -23.60 19.02 1.23
C GLY A 482 -24.27 19.34 2.57
N PRO A 483 -24.69 18.31 3.32
CA PRO A 483 -25.62 18.47 4.45
C PRO A 483 -25.00 19.14 5.69
N ASN A 484 -23.68 19.09 5.84
CA ASN A 484 -22.98 19.50 7.06
C ASN A 484 -22.43 20.94 6.98
N ALA A 485 -22.66 21.66 5.89
CA ALA A 485 -22.08 22.98 5.65
C ALA A 485 -22.66 24.06 6.57
N GLU A 486 -21.78 24.85 7.20
CA GLU A 486 -22.16 26.10 7.86
C GLU A 486 -22.69 27.14 6.86
N GLU A 487 -23.58 28.03 7.32
CA GLU A 487 -24.16 29.09 6.48
C GLU A 487 -23.17 30.21 6.14
N ALA A 488 -22.25 30.53 7.06
CA ALA A 488 -21.30 31.63 6.90
C ALA A 488 -20.15 31.25 5.96
N TYR A 489 -19.77 32.15 5.05
CA TYR A 489 -18.58 31.96 4.20
C TYR A 489 -17.32 31.86 5.09
N PRO A 490 -16.44 30.85 4.92
CA PRO A 490 -16.24 30.01 3.73
C PRO A 490 -16.94 28.64 3.78
N TYR A 491 -18.04 28.52 4.52
CA TYR A 491 -18.90 27.34 4.65
C TYR A 491 -18.15 26.13 5.22
N PHE A 492 -17.61 26.25 6.43
CA PHE A 492 -16.90 25.15 7.09
C PHE A 492 -17.77 23.88 7.16
N ASN A 493 -17.12 22.73 7.27
CA ASN A 493 -17.71 21.38 7.27
C ASN A 493 -18.42 20.95 5.95
N ALA A 494 -18.53 21.83 4.95
CA ALA A 494 -19.02 21.47 3.62
C ALA A 494 -18.17 20.38 2.93
N ASN A 495 -18.71 19.70 1.91
CA ASN A 495 -18.00 18.64 1.16
C ASN A 495 -16.65 19.11 0.58
N PHE A 496 -16.56 20.36 0.12
CA PHE A 496 -15.29 20.94 -0.37
C PHE A 496 -14.25 21.27 0.72
N TRP A 497 -14.59 21.12 2.00
CA TRP A 497 -13.62 21.12 3.11
C TRP A 497 -13.07 19.74 3.44
N GLN A 498 -13.77 18.68 3.05
CA GLN A 498 -13.42 17.30 3.39
C GLN A 498 -12.15 16.85 2.66
N ASP A 499 -11.42 15.92 3.28
CA ASP A 499 -10.21 15.33 2.69
C ASP A 499 -10.59 14.19 1.73
N TRP A 500 -11.17 14.56 0.60
CA TRP A 500 -11.79 13.61 -0.34
C TRP A 500 -11.13 13.67 -1.72
N GLU A 501 -10.54 12.55 -2.13
CA GLU A 501 -10.07 12.32 -3.49
C GLU A 501 -11.17 11.61 -4.32
N ARG A 502 -11.23 11.88 -5.62
CA ARG A 502 -12.20 11.28 -6.56
C ARG A 502 -11.50 10.87 -7.86
N PRO A 503 -11.90 9.77 -8.51
CA PRO A 503 -11.37 9.40 -9.82
C PRO A 503 -11.83 10.38 -10.90
N ALA A 504 -10.89 10.80 -11.75
CA ALA A 504 -11.12 11.59 -12.94
C ALA A 504 -10.19 11.16 -14.09
N HIS A 505 -10.39 11.76 -15.27
CA HIS A 505 -9.53 11.61 -16.44
C HIS A 505 -9.29 12.98 -17.05
N ILE A 506 -8.02 13.32 -17.30
CA ILE A 506 -7.60 14.57 -17.89
C ILE A 506 -7.05 14.39 -19.30
N GLU A 507 -7.35 15.34 -20.17
CA GLU A 507 -6.72 15.52 -21.48
C GLU A 507 -6.13 16.92 -21.54
N PHE A 508 -4.88 17.05 -21.98
CA PHE A 508 -4.21 18.35 -22.11
C PHE A 508 -3.91 18.66 -23.58
N PHE A 509 -4.21 19.89 -23.98
CA PHE A 509 -4.08 20.41 -25.33
C PHE A 509 -3.17 21.62 -25.29
N GLU A 510 -2.14 21.61 -26.12
CA GLU A 510 -1.20 22.73 -26.23
C GLU A 510 -1.82 23.95 -26.93
N LYS A 511 -1.10 25.08 -26.91
CA LYS A 511 -1.56 26.32 -27.60
C LYS A 511 -1.82 26.13 -29.10
N ASN A 512 -1.20 25.14 -29.72
CA ASN A 512 -1.42 24.72 -31.11
C ASN A 512 -2.63 23.77 -31.28
N GLN A 513 -3.46 23.63 -30.24
CA GLN A 513 -4.66 22.79 -30.17
C GLN A 513 -4.40 21.27 -30.31
N GLN A 514 -3.14 20.83 -30.31
CA GLN A 514 -2.80 19.41 -30.32
C GLN A 514 -2.94 18.80 -28.93
N ARG A 515 -3.62 17.66 -28.82
CA ARG A 515 -3.67 16.87 -27.59
C ARG A 515 -2.32 16.19 -27.35
N VAL A 516 -1.69 16.47 -26.23
CA VAL A 516 -0.35 15.93 -25.89
C VAL A 516 -0.41 14.72 -24.96
N PHE A 517 -1.39 14.66 -24.04
CA PHE A 517 -1.63 13.47 -23.22
C PHE A 517 -3.11 13.29 -22.87
N SER A 518 -3.44 12.09 -22.38
CA SER A 518 -4.78 11.66 -21.98
C SER A 518 -4.62 10.57 -20.90
N VAL A 519 -4.82 10.93 -19.63
CA VAL A 519 -4.48 10.06 -18.49
C VAL A 519 -5.53 10.14 -17.38
N GLY A 520 -5.71 9.04 -16.63
CA GLY A 520 -6.50 9.04 -15.40
C GLY A 520 -5.75 9.68 -14.24
N CYS A 521 -6.48 10.26 -13.28
CA CYS A 521 -5.89 10.92 -12.12
C CYS A 521 -6.90 11.03 -10.96
N GLY A 522 -6.41 11.18 -9.75
CA GLY A 522 -7.20 11.58 -8.59
C GLY A 522 -7.38 13.09 -8.54
N ILE A 523 -8.57 13.56 -8.15
CA ILE A 523 -8.87 14.99 -7.97
C ILE A 523 -9.40 15.27 -6.57
N LYS A 524 -8.98 16.39 -5.98
CA LYS A 524 -9.34 16.81 -4.62
C LYS A 524 -9.36 18.32 -4.52
N ILE A 525 -10.26 18.88 -3.71
CA ILE A 525 -10.31 20.33 -3.49
C ILE A 525 -9.07 20.83 -2.73
N PHE A 526 -8.41 21.84 -3.30
CA PHE A 526 -7.17 22.44 -2.78
C PHE A 526 -7.38 23.85 -2.22
N GLY A 527 -6.51 24.25 -1.29
CA GLY A 527 -6.47 25.57 -0.66
C GLY A 527 -7.09 25.61 0.73
N GLY A 528 -7.07 26.80 1.34
CA GLY A 528 -7.74 27.09 2.61
C GLY A 528 -9.04 27.86 2.38
N TRP A 529 -9.09 29.14 2.74
CA TRP A 529 -10.27 29.99 2.58
C TRP A 529 -10.85 30.02 1.15
N SER A 530 -10.00 29.85 0.13
CA SER A 530 -10.39 29.78 -1.29
C SER A 530 -11.24 28.56 -1.65
N ARG A 531 -11.40 27.56 -0.77
CA ARG A 531 -12.28 26.40 -0.96
C ARG A 531 -13.76 26.79 -1.08
N GLY A 532 -14.15 27.87 -0.42
CA GLY A 532 -15.51 28.43 -0.48
C GLY A 532 -15.85 29.13 -1.81
N ALA A 533 -14.85 29.44 -2.66
CA ALA A 533 -15.07 30.10 -3.95
C ALA A 533 -15.84 29.20 -4.95
N ASP A 534 -16.54 29.80 -5.89
CA ASP A 534 -17.29 29.07 -6.93
C ASP A 534 -16.34 28.32 -7.87
N GLN A 535 -15.36 29.04 -8.43
CA GLN A 535 -14.25 28.43 -9.17
C GLN A 535 -13.23 27.90 -8.17
N LYS A 536 -13.33 26.61 -7.81
CA LYS A 536 -12.44 25.97 -6.83
C LYS A 536 -11.05 25.68 -7.41
N SER A 537 -10.05 25.59 -6.53
CA SER A 537 -8.75 25.01 -6.88
C SER A 537 -8.79 23.48 -6.70
N LEU A 538 -8.09 22.75 -7.57
CA LEU A 538 -7.96 21.30 -7.51
C LEU A 538 -6.50 20.87 -7.35
N SER A 539 -6.23 19.88 -6.50
CA SER A 539 -5.05 19.03 -6.67
C SER A 539 -5.38 17.92 -7.65
N LEU A 540 -4.42 17.62 -8.53
CA LEU A 540 -4.38 16.44 -9.38
C LEU A 540 -3.31 15.50 -8.80
N PHE A 541 -3.62 14.22 -8.71
CA PHE A 541 -2.70 13.18 -8.24
C PHE A 541 -2.60 12.06 -9.28
N PHE A 542 -1.37 11.69 -9.63
CA PHE A 542 -1.08 10.52 -10.45
C PHE A 542 -0.73 9.38 -9.49
N ARG A 543 -1.44 8.26 -9.64
CA ARG A 543 -1.39 7.10 -8.72
C ARG A 543 -1.78 5.87 -9.54
N THR A 544 -1.16 4.73 -9.23
CA THR A 544 -1.51 3.41 -9.78
C THR A 544 -3.02 3.22 -9.88
N GLN A 545 -3.75 3.50 -8.79
CA GLN A 545 -5.20 3.34 -8.70
C GLN A 545 -6.03 4.11 -9.75
N TYR A 546 -5.47 5.10 -10.44
CA TYR A 546 -6.14 5.83 -11.52
C TYR A 546 -5.45 5.68 -12.89
N GLY A 547 -4.37 4.91 -13.00
CA GLY A 547 -3.52 4.80 -14.18
C GLY A 547 -2.04 4.92 -13.80
N PRO A 548 -1.19 5.58 -14.60
CA PRO A 548 0.20 5.84 -14.25
C PRO A 548 0.35 6.54 -12.88
N SER A 549 1.37 6.13 -12.12
CA SER A 549 1.78 6.77 -10.86
C SER A 549 2.48 8.12 -11.06
N THR A 550 2.92 8.41 -12.27
CA THR A 550 3.51 9.70 -12.68
C THR A 550 2.89 10.17 -14.00
N LEU A 551 2.84 11.49 -14.20
CA LEU A 551 2.64 12.09 -15.51
C LEU A 551 4.01 12.32 -16.15
N GLU A 552 4.27 11.65 -17.28
CA GLU A 552 5.44 11.88 -18.14
C GLU A 552 5.10 12.96 -19.20
N TYR A 553 5.28 14.22 -18.83
CA TYR A 553 5.17 15.37 -19.74
C TYR A 553 5.80 16.63 -19.12
N PRO A 554 6.65 17.39 -19.84
CA PRO A 554 7.18 18.67 -19.38
C PRO A 554 6.10 19.76 -19.34
N ILE A 555 5.30 19.75 -18.27
CA ILE A 555 4.19 20.68 -18.04
C ILE A 555 4.67 22.14 -18.02
N PHE A 556 5.87 22.39 -17.49
CA PHE A 556 6.48 23.72 -17.38
C PHE A 556 7.69 23.82 -18.33
N PRO A 557 7.58 24.48 -19.49
CA PRO A 557 8.67 24.53 -20.49
C PRO A 557 9.97 25.20 -20.02
N ASP A 558 9.93 25.91 -18.89
CA ASP A 558 11.08 26.60 -18.29
C ASP A 558 11.79 25.75 -17.20
N LEU A 559 11.37 24.50 -16.98
CA LEU A 559 11.98 23.54 -16.05
C LEU A 559 12.51 22.33 -16.80
N ASP A 560 13.66 21.82 -16.37
CA ASP A 560 14.24 20.53 -16.82
C ASP A 560 13.63 19.36 -16.01
N ILE A 561 12.30 19.33 -15.92
CA ILE A 561 11.51 18.35 -15.16
C ILE A 561 10.39 17.83 -16.05
N GLU A 562 10.50 16.55 -16.43
CA GLU A 562 9.57 15.88 -17.34
C GLU A 562 8.52 15.04 -16.62
N THR A 563 8.66 14.78 -15.30
CA THR A 563 7.80 13.86 -14.55
C THR A 563 7.16 14.51 -13.32
N PHE A 564 5.88 14.22 -13.09
CA PHE A 564 5.11 14.79 -11.97
C PHE A 564 4.19 13.74 -11.31
N GLU A 565 4.28 13.55 -10.00
CA GLU A 565 3.32 12.74 -9.22
C GLU A 565 2.06 13.53 -8.85
N ALA A 566 2.15 14.86 -8.75
CA ALA A 566 1.00 15.70 -8.43
C ALA A 566 1.14 17.13 -8.96
N LEU A 567 0.01 17.74 -9.32
CA LEU A 567 -0.10 19.12 -9.79
C LEU A 567 -1.25 19.83 -9.06
N VAL A 568 -1.31 21.15 -9.19
CA VAL A 568 -2.42 21.96 -8.67
C VAL A 568 -2.98 22.85 -9.78
N LEU A 569 -4.28 22.77 -10.02
CA LEU A 569 -5.06 23.74 -10.79
C LEU A 569 -5.55 24.83 -9.83
N ARG A 570 -4.84 25.95 -9.76
CA ARG A 570 -5.08 27.01 -8.77
C ARG A 570 -5.94 28.12 -9.35
N ASN A 571 -7.03 28.49 -8.66
CA ASN A 571 -7.92 29.60 -8.99
C ASN A 571 -7.33 31.00 -8.66
N SER A 572 -6.02 31.08 -8.37
CA SER A 572 -5.31 32.26 -7.84
C SER A 572 -5.65 32.72 -6.42
N GLY A 573 -6.49 31.99 -5.66
CA GLY A 573 -6.72 32.26 -4.24
C GLY A 573 -7.24 33.68 -3.98
N ASN A 574 -6.46 34.52 -3.29
CA ASN A 574 -6.83 35.91 -3.01
C ASN A 574 -6.80 36.83 -4.25
N ASP A 575 -6.19 36.40 -5.37
CA ASP A 575 -6.24 37.09 -6.68
C ASP A 575 -7.30 36.50 -7.61
N TRP A 576 -8.15 35.59 -7.11
CA TRP A 576 -9.36 35.13 -7.79
C TRP A 576 -10.29 36.31 -8.09
N SER A 577 -11.03 36.25 -9.21
CA SER A 577 -11.85 37.32 -9.80
C SER A 577 -11.15 38.67 -10.10
N SER A 578 -9.82 38.74 -9.91
CA SER A 578 -8.98 39.90 -10.20
C SER A 578 -8.05 39.62 -11.39
N THR A 579 -6.73 39.80 -11.25
CA THR A 579 -5.78 39.65 -12.36
C THR A 579 -5.39 38.19 -12.63
N MET A 580 -5.61 37.30 -11.67
CA MET A 580 -5.27 35.87 -11.72
C MET A 580 -3.81 35.54 -12.07
N ILE A 581 -2.88 36.49 -11.94
CA ILE A 581 -1.46 36.31 -12.30
C ILE A 581 -0.48 36.76 -11.21
N ARG A 582 -0.93 37.44 -10.14
CA ARG A 582 -0.01 38.04 -9.14
C ARG A 582 0.95 37.02 -8.53
N ASP A 583 0.42 35.86 -8.14
CA ASP A 583 1.19 34.74 -7.56
C ASP A 583 2.26 34.23 -8.55
N GLY A 584 1.89 33.99 -9.81
CA GLY A 584 2.80 33.57 -10.87
C GLY A 584 3.87 34.62 -11.18
N MET A 585 3.46 35.88 -11.35
CA MET A 585 4.35 37.01 -11.63
C MET A 585 5.40 37.20 -10.53
N MET A 586 4.99 37.18 -9.25
CA MET A 586 5.93 37.35 -8.13
C MET A 586 6.94 36.21 -8.06
N GLY A 587 6.52 34.96 -8.30
CA GLY A 587 7.43 33.81 -8.40
C GLY A 587 8.39 33.92 -9.59
N SER A 588 7.95 34.44 -10.74
CA SER A 588 8.80 34.67 -11.91
C SER A 588 9.82 35.79 -11.71
N LEU A 589 9.50 36.84 -10.94
CA LEU A 589 10.46 37.91 -10.61
C LEU A 589 11.63 37.44 -9.73
N LEU A 590 11.46 36.32 -9.03
CA LEU A 590 12.51 35.68 -8.22
C LEU A 590 13.32 34.63 -8.99
N ALA A 591 13.10 34.45 -10.30
CA ALA A 591 13.74 33.38 -11.07
C ALA A 591 15.28 33.44 -11.16
N SER A 592 15.89 34.57 -10.82
CA SER A 592 17.36 34.73 -10.74
C SER A 592 17.90 34.67 -9.30
N VAL A 593 17.06 34.31 -8.33
CA VAL A 593 17.43 34.16 -6.91
C VAL A 593 17.49 32.67 -6.59
N ASP A 594 18.52 32.27 -5.85
CA ASP A 594 18.76 30.89 -5.43
C ASP A 594 17.83 30.48 -4.26
N VAL A 595 16.54 30.34 -4.57
CA VAL A 595 15.45 29.96 -3.65
C VAL A 595 14.43 29.13 -4.43
N ASP A 596 14.05 27.97 -3.87
CA ASP A 596 13.01 27.10 -4.43
C ASP A 596 11.68 27.84 -4.62
N ARG A 597 11.05 27.61 -5.78
CA ARG A 597 9.82 28.29 -6.19
C ARG A 597 8.95 27.35 -7.01
N GLN A 598 7.63 27.43 -6.81
CA GLN A 598 6.69 26.74 -7.69
C GLN A 598 6.70 27.37 -9.08
N ALA A 599 6.93 26.56 -10.11
CA ALA A 599 6.60 26.92 -11.48
C ALA A 599 5.09 27.12 -11.67
N PHE A 600 4.77 27.88 -12.71
CA PHE A 600 3.42 28.37 -13.00
C PHE A 600 3.16 28.35 -14.50
N ARG A 601 1.98 27.85 -14.89
CA ARG A 601 1.48 27.91 -16.26
C ARG A 601 -0.03 28.19 -16.31
N PRO A 602 -0.49 29.28 -16.93
CA PRO A 602 -1.92 29.55 -17.07
C PRO A 602 -2.52 28.64 -18.15
N ALA A 603 -3.67 28.04 -17.87
CA ALA A 603 -4.43 27.20 -18.79
C ALA A 603 -5.93 27.44 -18.63
N VAL A 604 -6.70 27.19 -19.69
CA VAL A 604 -8.17 27.14 -19.60
C VAL A 604 -8.60 25.76 -19.09
N LEU A 605 -9.47 25.73 -18.09
CA LEU A 605 -10.08 24.51 -17.59
C LEU A 605 -11.45 24.28 -18.22
N TYR A 606 -11.71 23.07 -18.71
CA TYR A 606 -13.05 22.55 -18.91
C TYR A 606 -13.31 21.40 -17.95
N ILE A 607 -14.52 21.29 -17.40
CA ILE A 607 -14.98 20.15 -16.59
C ILE A 607 -16.22 19.57 -17.24
N ASN A 608 -16.18 18.28 -17.60
CA ASN A 608 -17.27 17.57 -18.30
C ASN A 608 -17.82 18.35 -19.51
N GLY A 609 -16.93 18.98 -20.29
CA GLY A 609 -17.27 19.75 -21.49
C GLY A 609 -17.81 21.17 -21.22
N LYS A 610 -17.87 21.63 -19.97
CA LYS A 610 -18.22 23.03 -19.63
C LYS A 610 -16.96 23.83 -19.34
N TYR A 611 -16.92 25.08 -19.81
CA TYR A 611 -15.83 26.03 -19.52
C TYR A 611 -15.87 26.45 -18.04
N TRP A 612 -14.70 26.42 -17.38
CA TRP A 612 -14.52 26.74 -15.96
C TRP A 612 -13.54 27.89 -15.70
N GLY A 613 -13.20 28.67 -16.73
CA GLY A 613 -12.30 29.80 -16.63
C GLY A 613 -10.83 29.43 -16.76
N ILE A 614 -9.98 30.39 -16.39
CA ILE A 614 -8.53 30.20 -16.34
C ILE A 614 -8.16 29.62 -14.97
N HIS A 615 -7.32 28.59 -14.97
CA HIS A 615 -6.63 28.09 -13.79
C HIS A 615 -5.12 28.14 -14.01
N ASN A 616 -4.40 28.38 -12.92
CA ASN A 616 -2.96 28.39 -12.90
C ASN A 616 -2.49 26.98 -12.53
N ILE A 617 -1.96 26.24 -13.51
CA ILE A 617 -1.23 25.00 -13.23
C ILE A 617 0.01 25.37 -12.42
N ARG A 618 0.22 24.67 -11.31
CA ARG A 618 1.33 24.85 -10.37
C ARG A 618 1.86 23.49 -9.96
N GLU A 619 3.15 23.41 -9.67
CA GLU A 619 3.72 22.28 -8.93
C GLU A 619 3.08 22.18 -7.54
N LYS A 620 3.02 20.98 -6.97
CA LYS A 620 2.50 20.78 -5.62
C LYS A 620 3.66 20.87 -4.61
N ILE A 621 3.55 21.73 -3.60
CA ILE A 621 4.55 21.75 -2.50
C ILE A 621 4.40 20.46 -1.69
N ASN A 622 5.42 19.61 -1.77
CA ASN A 622 5.60 18.36 -1.03
C ASN A 622 7.08 17.93 -1.15
N LYS A 623 7.43 16.79 -0.53
CA LYS A 623 8.77 16.17 -0.68
C LYS A 623 9.17 15.86 -2.13
N HIS A 624 8.22 15.67 -3.04
CA HIS A 624 8.51 15.32 -4.44
C HIS A 624 8.97 16.53 -5.27
N LEU A 625 8.46 17.74 -4.97
CA LEU A 625 8.98 18.99 -5.54
C LEU A 625 10.45 19.20 -5.15
N ILE A 626 10.77 19.07 -3.85
CA ILE A 626 12.15 19.23 -3.38
C ILE A 626 13.05 18.12 -3.98
N ALA A 627 12.55 16.88 -4.05
CA ALA A 627 13.25 15.76 -4.70
C ALA A 627 13.59 16.04 -6.18
N SER A 628 12.63 16.53 -6.96
CA SER A 628 12.81 16.76 -8.41
C SER A 628 13.69 17.96 -8.74
N HIS A 629 13.66 19.03 -7.93
CA HIS A 629 14.54 20.20 -8.14
C HIS A 629 15.98 19.95 -7.67
N HIS A 630 16.20 19.11 -6.65
CA HIS A 630 17.53 18.87 -6.06
C HIS A 630 18.15 17.50 -6.39
N GLY A 631 17.48 16.66 -7.19
CA GLY A 631 18.00 15.36 -7.62
C GLY A 631 18.20 14.35 -6.47
N THR A 632 17.36 14.41 -5.44
CA THR A 632 17.44 13.54 -4.25
C THR A 632 16.20 12.65 -4.12
N ALA A 633 16.28 11.56 -3.36
CA ALA A 633 15.14 10.68 -3.12
C ALA A 633 14.12 11.34 -2.16
N PRO A 634 12.79 11.25 -2.41
CA PRO A 634 11.76 11.74 -1.50
C PRO A 634 11.85 11.19 -0.07
N ALA A 635 12.46 10.02 0.14
CA ALA A 635 12.68 9.43 1.46
C ALA A 635 13.76 10.15 2.29
N ASN A 636 14.62 10.97 1.65
CA ASN A 636 15.70 11.70 2.31
C ASN A 636 15.31 13.15 2.67
N ILE A 637 14.02 13.49 2.62
CA ILE A 637 13.52 14.85 2.82
C ILE A 637 12.54 14.89 3.99
N ASP A 638 12.98 15.49 5.09
CA ASP A 638 12.09 15.92 6.17
C ASP A 638 11.49 17.29 5.83
N LEU A 639 10.16 17.31 5.63
CA LEU A 639 9.40 18.54 5.43
C LEU A 639 8.71 18.90 6.75
N LEU A 640 9.29 19.86 7.48
CA LEU A 640 8.87 20.31 8.82
C LEU A 640 7.64 21.25 8.78
#